data_AF-A0A4Z1KPQ0-F1
#
_entry.id   AF-A0A4Z1KPQ0-F1
#
_cell.length_a   1.000
_cell.length_b   1.000
_cell.length_c   1.000
_cell.angle_alpha   90.00
_cell.angle_beta   90.00
_cell.angle_gamma   90.00
#
_symmetry.space_group_name_H-M   'P 1'
#
loop_
_entity.id
_entity.type
_entity.pdbx_description
1 polymer ?
#
loop_
_entity_poly.entity_id
_entity_poly.type
_entity_poly.pdbx_seq_one_letter_code
_entity_poly.pdbx_strand_id
1 'polypeptide(L)'
;MPLAKKRKLDLEDNGPSSTIVRTFDLPGQKVDVKLSIFDELQIHVHSTVLKPHSAFFRRSLDSSNKNDDDKNTGNFKYEWATVYDDDGSWSLVETRNMKHDISSSNLMPRQIKRTQKLHETAFINFIGTFYGKSWVIKNTEALQLVTELADYYCALPVVSKSLHGAFFRSPEFSKRIFFSNKLTLLNLAFRLRSPELFRECMICLVGRWQDHTCQYPIESQPEMLYNPKLTNRKLNELAIKLHNQICIKVSATQRQIVFHCQVKPNALGIKAKIERFYLDKMKRRETEKGVYGGQVSLPEYFQTFGEDSSGIFALAFSDILKNELIFNKSLRAGDILFPGKTQNDIQAHFLCAEIKDEDLPWDLNETDCAVKDKKLDDIEILSKGPEKKEAVCIHPLRDQETETLRQNSPDKKPAEPSAEFRYEWVSEIEEDGEWHMVEKFHAKSNNNVLSEKTFWDMEVLVFIEMLNALYRFPYKIWVTRLFIVTKMADYYCCLPAVSHNLFACFDQSNNEYIAEYAAQLLDIAYKLRQPLLFKDCLIHVTGYMPPDSRDFHHVCSKVVCDVIMKARNEVNRRVVDAQQRLLLCTSSEERSKLLGHFWETGCEETEGQLSLSRYFRILAEHDSEFASVLSNVLQCELRLPSESSHEAGSRYLNDTDHFYCARLLDRDLPIKKFDVPGQLPDTRFRLFEKMGTHAHLPLLKMHSAFFRKFIDSPDEIPAKAGAAFAYEWVDEVDDDGSGWHIVADSNRKSSNKLSEGMSELQSLFASSKTISRDLIESAYKLRQKLLFRDCIIYIAGNVHQTTVFLHEIENSIFKQALQQVLLTVRNKFFESLVGAQEAMHLTASDDNVPLFKITKDVSMKVSEHGNFSQPEFYRKLVNREEKFAESLEEALSRNLQLDSSAMARVGDYEDHFFCGSLSDEELLWDTTETDW
;
A
#
# COMPACT_ATOMS: atom_id res chain seq x y z
N MET A 1 35.50 -23.90 60.82
CA MET A 1 35.53 -24.72 59.58
C MET A 1 34.45 -24.23 58.63
N PRO A 2 34.71 -24.21 57.31
CA PRO A 2 34.57 -22.99 56.51
C PRO A 2 33.34 -22.92 55.60
N LEU A 3 33.05 -21.67 55.22
CA LEU A 3 32.06 -21.20 54.25
C LEU A 3 32.04 -21.98 52.93
N ALA A 4 30.85 -22.37 52.51
CA ALA A 4 30.58 -22.95 51.21
C ALA A 4 30.86 -21.95 50.08
N LYS A 5 31.66 -22.41 49.12
CA LYS A 5 32.15 -21.71 47.93
C LYS A 5 31.00 -21.09 47.11
N LYS A 6 31.02 -19.76 46.92
CA LYS A 6 30.35 -19.10 45.80
C LYS A 6 31.08 -19.48 44.51
N ARG A 7 30.36 -20.07 43.56
CA ARG A 7 30.81 -20.22 42.18
C ARG A 7 30.96 -18.83 41.56
N LYS A 8 32.16 -18.56 41.05
CA LYS A 8 32.50 -17.46 40.16
C LYS A 8 31.77 -17.77 38.84
N LEU A 9 30.77 -16.96 38.49
CA LEU A 9 30.24 -16.94 37.13
C LEU A 9 31.19 -16.03 36.35
N ASP A 10 31.79 -16.60 35.31
CA ASP A 10 32.73 -15.91 34.44
C ASP A 10 32.04 -14.72 33.79
N LEU A 11 32.69 -13.56 33.88
CA LEU A 11 32.38 -12.39 33.07
C LEU A 11 32.67 -12.76 31.62
N GLU A 12 31.62 -12.93 30.82
CA GLU A 12 31.73 -12.80 29.38
C GLU A 12 32.04 -11.32 29.07
N ASP A 13 33.28 -11.09 28.65
CA ASP A 13 33.80 -9.85 28.11
C ASP A 13 33.12 -9.62 26.74
N ASN A 14 31.95 -8.99 26.76
CA ASN A 14 31.29 -8.53 25.54
C ASN A 14 32.05 -7.30 25.02
N GLY A 15 32.72 -7.45 23.88
CA GLY A 15 33.33 -6.35 23.13
C GLY A 15 32.31 -5.22 22.83
N PRO A 16 32.78 -4.01 22.51
CA PRO A 16 31.92 -2.83 22.40
C PRO A 16 30.86 -3.03 21.31
N SER A 17 29.59 -2.99 21.71
CA SER A 17 28.42 -2.99 20.82
C SER A 17 28.60 -1.95 19.71
N SER A 18 28.42 -2.33 18.45
CA SER A 18 28.52 -1.42 17.31
C SER A 18 27.47 -0.30 17.41
N THR A 19 27.90 0.94 17.65
CA THR A 19 27.03 2.11 17.69
C THR A 19 26.35 2.34 16.33
N ILE A 20 25.02 2.41 16.30
CA ILE A 20 24.22 2.68 15.12
C ILE A 20 24.14 4.20 14.93
N VAL A 21 24.69 4.72 13.83
CA VAL A 21 24.63 6.14 13.49
C VAL A 21 23.57 6.39 12.42
N ARG A 22 22.69 7.36 12.65
CA ARG A 22 21.62 7.77 11.74
C ARG A 22 21.68 9.27 11.45
N THR A 23 21.98 9.62 10.20
CA THR A 23 22.04 11.02 9.77
C THR A 23 20.74 11.43 9.06
N PHE A 24 20.24 12.63 9.36
CA PHE A 24 19.17 13.27 8.60
C PHE A 24 19.76 14.38 7.75
N ASP A 25 19.88 14.13 6.45
CA ASP A 25 20.50 15.07 5.51
C ASP A 25 19.55 16.22 5.14
N LEU A 26 20.11 17.43 5.05
CA LEU A 26 19.47 18.61 4.50
C LEU A 26 20.42 19.20 3.44
N PRO A 27 20.04 19.27 2.16
CA PRO A 27 20.95 19.69 1.08
C PRO A 27 21.61 21.04 1.37
N GLY A 28 22.94 21.10 1.23
CA GLY A 28 23.72 22.33 1.43
C GLY A 28 23.96 22.72 2.89
N GLN A 29 23.49 21.95 3.88
CA GLN A 29 23.79 22.18 5.30
C GLN A 29 24.58 21.01 5.90
N LYS A 30 25.48 21.34 6.84
CA LYS A 30 26.19 20.35 7.65
C LYS A 30 25.41 20.12 8.94
N VAL A 31 25.33 18.86 9.38
CA VAL A 31 24.77 18.50 10.69
C VAL A 31 25.58 19.15 11.81
N ASP A 32 24.89 19.77 12.75
CA ASP A 32 25.49 20.53 13.87
C ASP A 32 24.97 20.07 15.24
N VAL A 33 24.02 19.14 15.28
CA VAL A 33 23.46 18.55 16.51
C VAL A 33 23.67 17.02 16.50
N LYS A 34 24.20 16.49 17.59
CA LYS A 34 24.31 15.05 17.87
C LYS A 34 23.41 14.68 19.05
N LEU A 35 22.47 13.75 18.83
CA LEU A 35 21.61 13.19 19.86
C LEU A 35 22.02 11.73 20.12
N SER A 36 22.45 11.40 21.33
CA SER A 36 22.86 10.05 21.74
C SER A 36 21.75 9.41 22.57
N ILE A 37 21.12 8.37 22.03
CA ILE A 37 19.94 7.69 22.57
C ILE A 37 20.34 6.29 23.05
N PHE A 38 20.15 5.99 24.34
CA PHE A 38 20.40 4.70 24.99
C PHE A 38 21.78 4.04 24.70
N ASP A 39 22.83 4.86 24.55
CA ASP A 39 24.23 4.48 24.23
C ASP A 39 24.47 3.79 22.87
N GLU A 40 23.46 3.13 22.30
CA GLU A 40 23.58 2.36 21.06
C GLU A 40 23.18 3.15 19.80
N LEU A 41 22.35 4.18 19.91
CA LEU A 41 21.82 4.94 18.78
C LEU A 41 22.32 6.40 18.80
N GLN A 42 23.00 6.83 17.74
CA GLN A 42 23.36 8.22 17.52
C GLN A 42 22.57 8.80 16.35
N ILE A 43 21.95 9.96 16.56
CA ILE A 43 21.19 10.68 15.54
C ILE A 43 21.87 12.02 15.26
N HIS A 44 22.26 12.24 14.00
CA HIS A 44 22.86 13.50 13.55
C HIS A 44 21.83 14.33 12.80
N VAL A 45 21.58 15.55 13.28
CA VAL A 45 20.51 16.45 12.83
C VAL A 45 20.98 17.90 12.79
N HIS A 46 20.12 18.77 12.24
CA HIS A 46 20.36 20.20 12.07
C HIS A 46 19.55 21.01 13.09
N SER A 47 20.21 21.92 13.81
CA SER A 47 19.56 22.86 14.72
C SER A 47 18.56 23.77 13.99
N THR A 48 18.84 24.11 12.74
CA THR A 48 17.97 24.88 11.83
C THR A 48 16.62 24.19 11.58
N VAL A 49 16.55 22.87 11.71
CA VAL A 49 15.32 22.07 11.56
C VAL A 49 14.65 21.81 12.92
N LEU A 50 15.42 21.57 13.98
CA LEU A 50 14.85 21.31 15.31
C LEU A 50 14.12 22.53 15.91
N LYS A 51 14.72 23.72 15.82
CA LYS A 51 14.19 24.97 16.40
C LYS A 51 12.81 25.41 15.86
N PRO A 52 12.51 25.36 14.55
CA PRO A 52 11.19 25.75 14.07
C PRO A 52 10.09 24.77 14.52
N HIS A 53 10.41 23.48 14.66
CA HIS A 53 9.43 22.42 14.90
C HIS A 53 9.21 22.03 16.37
N SER A 54 10.05 22.53 17.28
CA SER A 54 9.96 22.26 18.71
C SER A 54 10.30 23.50 19.53
N ALA A 55 9.36 23.95 20.35
CA ALA A 55 9.60 25.06 21.26
C ALA A 55 10.67 24.73 22.32
N PHE A 56 10.77 23.45 22.72
CA PHE A 56 11.81 22.94 23.59
C PHE A 56 13.20 23.13 22.94
N PHE A 57 13.41 22.58 21.74
CA PHE A 57 14.72 22.70 21.08
C PHE A 57 15.05 24.14 20.73
N ARG A 58 14.06 24.98 20.40
CA ARG A 58 14.27 26.43 20.24
C ARG A 58 14.87 27.05 21.50
N ARG A 59 14.20 26.91 22.64
CA ARG A 59 14.66 27.49 23.91
C ARG A 59 16.02 26.94 24.32
N SER A 60 16.19 25.62 24.27
CA SER A 60 17.40 24.95 24.76
C SER A 60 18.64 25.15 23.87
N LEU A 61 18.47 25.19 22.55
CA LEU A 61 19.58 25.43 21.61
C LEU A 61 19.92 26.93 21.46
N ASP A 62 19.01 27.82 21.84
CA ASP A 62 19.27 29.27 21.88
C ASP A 62 19.91 29.70 23.21
N SER A 63 19.56 29.06 24.34
CA SER A 63 20.21 29.33 25.65
C SER A 63 21.67 28.88 25.69
N SER A 64 22.00 27.78 25.03
CA SER A 64 23.37 27.25 24.94
C SER A 64 24.32 28.10 24.07
N ASN A 65 23.79 28.98 23.21
CA ASN A 65 24.60 29.95 22.45
C ASN A 65 25.05 31.17 23.26
N LYS A 66 24.60 31.34 24.51
CA LYS A 66 24.94 32.51 25.34
C LYS A 66 26.25 32.37 26.12
N ASN A 67 26.86 31.19 26.11
CA ASN A 67 28.12 30.89 26.81
C ASN A 67 29.23 30.65 25.77
N ASP A 68 29.72 31.72 25.14
CA ASP A 68 30.74 31.67 24.06
C ASP A 68 32.18 31.40 24.56
N ASP A 69 32.41 31.32 25.87
CA ASP A 69 33.77 31.24 26.43
C ASP A 69 34.35 29.81 26.56
N ASP A 70 33.56 28.76 26.34
CA ASP A 70 34.05 27.36 26.42
C ASP A 70 34.13 26.70 25.03
N LYS A 71 35.37 26.55 24.55
CA LYS A 71 35.69 25.91 23.27
C LYS A 71 35.24 24.45 23.26
N ASN A 72 34.22 24.15 22.47
CA ASN A 72 33.86 22.77 22.11
C ASN A 72 35.07 22.03 21.52
N THR A 73 35.45 20.90 22.11
CA THR A 73 36.45 19.97 21.59
C THR A 73 35.89 18.91 20.64
N GLY A 74 34.58 18.90 20.39
CA GLY A 74 33.88 17.95 19.51
C GLY A 74 33.49 18.51 18.13
N ASN A 75 33.22 17.59 17.16
CA ASN A 75 32.82 17.92 15.78
C ASN A 75 31.40 18.51 15.63
N PHE A 76 30.58 18.49 16.69
CA PHE A 76 29.21 18.99 16.67
C PHE A 76 29.07 20.25 17.54
N LYS A 77 28.18 21.17 17.12
CA LYS A 77 27.90 22.40 17.88
C LYS A 77 27.12 22.08 19.16
N TYR A 78 26.18 21.14 19.09
CA TYR A 78 25.35 20.70 20.21
C TYR A 78 25.45 19.18 20.37
N GLU A 79 25.72 18.72 21.59
CA GLU A 79 25.74 17.29 21.94
C GLU A 79 24.80 17.04 23.12
N TRP A 80 23.86 16.12 22.92
CA TRP A 80 22.83 15.75 23.90
C TRP A 80 22.84 14.23 24.08
N ALA A 81 22.61 13.78 25.30
CA ALA A 81 22.57 12.37 25.64
C ALA A 81 21.37 12.04 26.54
N THR A 82 20.89 10.81 26.45
CA THR A 82 19.80 10.30 27.29
C THR A 82 20.20 10.31 28.77
N VAL A 83 19.29 10.80 29.60
CA VAL A 83 19.30 10.66 31.06
C VAL A 83 18.03 9.93 31.48
N TYR A 84 18.15 9.07 32.48
CA TYR A 84 17.02 8.38 33.09
C TYR A 84 16.56 9.13 34.34
N ASP A 85 15.25 9.39 34.40
CA ASP A 85 14.63 10.09 35.52
C ASP A 85 14.18 9.07 36.60
N ASP A 86 13.99 9.54 37.84
CA ASP A 86 13.67 8.69 39.01
C ASP A 86 12.33 7.93 38.86
N ASP A 87 11.43 8.44 38.02
CA ASP A 87 10.15 7.82 37.70
C ASP A 87 10.26 6.68 36.67
N GLY A 88 11.47 6.42 36.16
CA GLY A 88 11.73 5.41 35.14
C GLY A 88 11.48 5.88 33.71
N SER A 89 11.19 7.17 33.50
CA SER A 89 11.16 7.81 32.18
C SER A 89 12.57 8.23 31.74
N TRP A 90 12.68 8.85 30.56
CA TRP A 90 13.96 9.33 30.05
C TRP A 90 13.80 10.63 29.28
N SER A 91 14.84 11.46 29.33
CA SER A 91 14.90 12.76 28.68
C SER A 91 16.27 13.00 28.04
N LEU A 92 16.36 13.99 27.16
CA LEU A 92 17.62 14.44 26.59
C LEU A 92 18.20 15.58 27.40
N VAL A 93 19.46 15.45 27.81
CA VAL A 93 20.21 16.49 28.52
C VAL A 93 21.47 16.83 27.74
N GLU A 94 21.81 18.11 27.68
CA GLU A 94 23.07 18.57 27.08
C GLU A 94 24.26 17.95 27.82
N THR A 95 25.16 17.30 27.08
CA THR A 95 26.27 16.51 27.66
C THR A 95 27.18 17.36 28.55
N ARG A 96 27.25 18.68 28.31
CA ARG A 96 28.02 19.64 29.13
C ARG A 96 27.47 19.82 30.54
N ASN A 97 26.18 19.58 30.74
CA ASN A 97 25.51 19.75 32.03
C ASN A 97 25.52 18.46 32.87
N MET A 98 26.09 17.36 32.34
CA MET A 98 26.25 16.11 33.07
C MET A 98 27.41 16.23 34.08
N LYS A 99 27.09 16.28 35.38
CA LYS A 99 28.11 16.25 36.43
C LYS A 99 28.79 14.87 36.44
N HIS A 100 30.12 14.86 36.47
CA HIS A 100 30.96 13.64 36.41
C HIS A 100 30.79 12.64 37.59
N ASP A 101 29.99 12.94 38.61
CA ASP A 101 29.85 12.10 39.82
C ASP A 101 28.79 10.98 39.74
N ILE A 102 28.08 10.83 38.62
CA ILE A 102 27.01 9.82 38.50
C ILE A 102 27.56 8.54 37.87
N SER A 103 28.50 7.87 38.54
CA SER A 103 29.01 6.56 38.10
C SER A 103 28.16 5.37 38.58
N SER A 104 27.01 5.61 39.23
CA SER A 104 26.19 4.54 39.82
C SER A 104 24.69 4.53 39.46
N SER A 105 24.16 5.50 38.69
CA SER A 105 22.72 5.54 38.33
C SER A 105 22.38 5.45 36.83
N ASN A 106 23.35 5.32 35.92
CA ASN A 106 23.08 5.18 34.47
C ASN A 106 22.63 3.77 34.03
N LEU A 107 22.20 2.92 34.97
CA LEU A 107 21.67 1.61 34.61
C LEU A 107 20.28 1.79 33.98
N MET A 108 20.19 1.58 32.67
CA MET A 108 18.92 1.65 31.93
C MET A 108 17.82 0.87 32.67
N PRO A 109 16.68 1.52 33.00
CA PRO A 109 15.58 0.87 33.70
C PRO A 109 15.14 -0.41 32.99
N ARG A 110 14.82 -1.47 33.76
CA ARG A 110 14.46 -2.80 33.22
C ARG A 110 13.28 -2.75 32.25
N GLN A 111 12.36 -1.81 32.43
CA GLN A 111 11.21 -1.63 31.54
C GLN A 111 11.66 -1.08 30.18
N ILE A 112 12.43 0.01 30.17
CA ILE A 112 13.03 0.58 28.95
C ILE A 112 13.92 -0.45 28.26
N LYS A 113 14.68 -1.27 28.99
CA LYS A 113 15.51 -2.32 28.39
C LYS A 113 14.72 -3.34 27.57
N ARG A 114 13.49 -3.65 27.96
CA ARG A 114 12.62 -4.57 27.20
C ARG A 114 11.97 -3.90 25.99
N THR A 115 11.74 -2.59 26.06
CA THR A 115 11.09 -1.79 25.00
C THR A 115 12.05 -0.89 24.23
N GLN A 116 13.37 -1.03 24.42
CA GLN A 116 14.40 -0.11 23.90
C GLN A 116 14.24 0.14 22.40
N LYS A 117 14.09 -0.94 21.62
CA LYS A 117 13.90 -0.85 20.16
C LYS A 117 12.64 -0.08 19.76
N LEU A 118 11.57 -0.19 20.56
CA LEU A 118 10.34 0.56 20.35
C LEU A 118 10.57 2.06 20.59
N HIS A 119 11.26 2.41 21.68
CA HIS A 119 11.62 3.81 21.99
C HIS A 119 12.56 4.42 20.95
N GLU A 120 13.60 3.70 20.51
CA GLU A 120 14.48 4.14 19.43
C GLU A 120 13.69 4.41 18.14
N THR A 121 12.83 3.47 17.75
CA THR A 121 12.02 3.59 16.53
C THR A 121 11.05 4.77 16.62
N ALA A 122 10.39 4.94 17.78
CA ALA A 122 9.49 6.06 18.02
C ALA A 122 10.22 7.40 17.97
N PHE A 123 11.40 7.49 18.59
CA PHE A 123 12.20 8.72 18.58
C PHE A 123 12.72 9.07 17.18
N ILE A 124 13.14 8.07 16.40
CA ILE A 124 13.50 8.24 14.98
C ILE A 124 12.31 8.76 14.18
N ASN A 125 11.13 8.17 14.35
CA ASN A 125 9.93 8.58 13.64
C ASN A 125 9.54 10.02 14.03
N PHE A 126 9.59 10.34 15.32
CA PHE A 126 9.37 11.67 15.87
C PHE A 126 10.29 12.72 15.22
N ILE A 127 11.62 12.51 15.25
CA ILE A 127 12.58 13.40 14.59
C ILE A 127 12.35 13.44 13.07
N GLY A 128 12.01 12.31 12.46
CA GLY A 128 11.69 12.21 11.04
C GLY A 128 10.54 13.11 10.61
N THR A 129 9.56 13.35 11.49
CA THR A 129 8.45 14.28 11.20
C THR A 129 8.94 15.71 10.92
N PHE A 130 10.04 16.15 11.56
CA PHE A 130 10.58 17.50 11.37
C PHE A 130 11.21 17.67 9.98
N TYR A 131 11.71 16.58 9.40
CA TYR A 131 12.26 16.55 8.06
C TYR A 131 11.18 16.26 6.99
N GLY A 132 9.93 16.04 7.40
CA GLY A 132 8.87 15.53 6.52
C GLY A 132 9.15 14.13 5.99
N LYS A 133 9.95 13.34 6.72
CA LYS A 133 10.09 11.92 6.40
C LYS A 133 8.79 11.23 6.80
N SER A 134 8.21 10.53 5.85
CA SER A 134 7.10 9.63 6.10
C SER A 134 7.50 8.52 7.07
N TRP A 135 6.61 8.17 8.00
CA TRP A 135 6.86 7.18 9.03
C TRP A 135 5.71 6.16 9.10
N VAL A 136 5.99 5.01 9.73
CA VAL A 136 5.04 3.89 9.83
C VAL A 136 4.62 3.72 11.28
N ILE A 137 3.31 3.75 11.51
CA ILE A 137 2.67 3.38 12.77
C ILE A 137 2.54 1.85 12.79
N LYS A 138 3.27 1.19 13.70
CA LYS A 138 3.23 -0.28 13.83
C LYS A 138 2.04 -0.75 14.68
N ASN A 139 1.77 -0.06 15.78
CA ASN A 139 0.76 -0.39 16.77
C ASN A 139 0.38 0.86 17.60
N THR A 140 -0.61 0.72 18.46
CA THR A 140 -1.12 1.79 19.33
C THR A 140 -0.04 2.29 20.28
N GLU A 141 0.80 1.39 20.79
CA GLU A 141 1.89 1.71 21.72
C GLU A 141 2.95 2.61 21.04
N ALA A 142 3.28 2.34 19.77
CA ALA A 142 4.21 3.18 19.01
C ALA A 142 3.63 4.59 18.77
N LEU A 143 2.34 4.70 18.42
CA LEU A 143 1.67 5.99 18.23
C LEU A 143 1.62 6.78 19.55
N GLN A 144 1.28 6.10 20.64
CA GLN A 144 1.27 6.71 21.97
C GLN A 144 2.63 7.27 22.33
N LEU A 145 3.70 6.51 22.12
CA LEU A 145 5.05 6.92 22.46
C LEU A 145 5.54 8.12 21.61
N VAL A 146 5.24 8.14 20.31
CA VAL A 146 5.53 9.31 19.46
C VAL A 146 4.76 10.54 19.95
N THR A 147 3.52 10.37 20.40
CA THR A 147 2.69 11.45 20.93
C THR A 147 3.23 11.98 22.26
N GLU A 148 3.68 11.10 23.16
CA GLU A 148 4.31 11.47 24.43
C GLU A 148 5.62 12.22 24.21
N LEU A 149 6.46 11.76 23.28
CA LEU A 149 7.68 12.49 22.88
C LEU A 149 7.33 13.86 22.29
N ALA A 150 6.33 13.93 21.42
CA ALA A 150 5.90 15.18 20.82
C ALA A 150 5.32 16.17 21.85
N ASP A 151 4.64 15.69 22.87
CA ASP A 151 4.16 16.54 23.96
C ASP A 151 5.33 17.07 24.80
N TYR A 152 6.21 16.16 25.25
CA TYR A 152 7.38 16.50 26.05
C TYR A 152 8.30 17.52 25.35
N TYR A 153 8.62 17.27 24.07
CA TYR A 153 9.46 18.17 23.26
C TYR A 153 8.67 19.31 22.61
N CYS A 154 7.41 19.55 23.01
CA CYS A 154 6.58 20.66 22.53
C CYS A 154 6.49 20.75 20.98
N ALA A 155 6.17 19.64 20.35
CA ALA A 155 6.18 19.38 18.91
C ALA A 155 4.93 18.60 18.42
N LEU A 156 3.84 18.61 19.18
CA LEU A 156 2.56 18.01 18.76
C LEU A 156 2.08 18.47 17.36
N PRO A 157 2.17 19.76 16.97
CA PRO A 157 1.66 20.20 15.67
C PRO A 157 2.33 19.55 14.46
N VAL A 158 3.65 19.31 14.51
CA VAL A 158 4.38 18.69 13.39
C VAL A 158 4.08 17.20 13.28
N VAL A 159 3.92 16.51 14.42
CA VAL A 159 3.48 15.12 14.43
C VAL A 159 2.05 15.01 13.90
N SER A 160 1.14 15.86 14.39
CA SER A 160 -0.25 15.93 13.92
C SER A 160 -0.34 16.05 12.40
N LYS A 161 0.35 17.02 11.80
CA LYS A 161 0.38 17.22 10.34
C LYS A 161 0.92 16.02 9.55
N SER A 162 1.78 15.22 10.17
CA SER A 162 2.36 14.04 9.53
C SER A 162 1.48 12.79 9.61
N LEU A 163 0.42 12.78 10.43
CA LEU A 163 -0.38 11.59 10.71
C LEU A 163 -1.13 11.08 9.49
N HIS A 164 -1.65 11.96 8.65
CA HIS A 164 -2.38 11.56 7.43
C HIS A 164 -1.51 10.67 6.53
N GLY A 165 -0.28 11.11 6.25
CA GLY A 165 0.70 10.30 5.50
C GLY A 165 1.16 9.04 6.25
N ALA A 166 1.17 9.06 7.58
CA ALA A 166 1.52 7.91 8.39
C ALA A 166 0.42 6.83 8.36
N PHE A 167 -0.85 7.20 8.43
CA PHE A 167 -1.98 6.26 8.30
C PHE A 167 -2.00 5.58 6.93
N PHE A 168 -1.74 6.33 5.85
CA PHE A 168 -1.66 5.79 4.50
C PHE A 168 -0.58 4.69 4.37
N ARG A 169 0.57 4.88 5.02
CA ARG A 169 1.67 3.90 5.02
C ARG A 169 1.48 2.75 6.01
N SER A 170 0.45 2.84 6.84
CA SER A 170 0.14 1.85 7.87
C SER A 170 -1.27 1.28 7.70
N PRO A 171 -1.62 0.70 6.54
CA PRO A 171 -2.98 0.19 6.29
C PRO A 171 -3.38 -0.89 7.31
N GLU A 172 -2.42 -1.70 7.77
CA GLU A 172 -2.66 -2.72 8.79
C GLU A 172 -2.94 -2.12 10.19
N PHE A 173 -2.33 -0.99 10.54
CA PHE A 173 -2.70 -0.26 11.76
C PHE A 173 -4.09 0.36 11.60
N SER A 174 -4.36 1.01 10.47
CA SER A 174 -5.63 1.67 10.20
C SER A 174 -6.82 0.71 10.28
N LYS A 175 -6.68 -0.51 9.74
CA LYS A 175 -7.67 -1.59 9.90
C LYS A 175 -7.85 -2.00 11.36
N ARG A 176 -6.77 -1.99 12.16
CA ARG A 176 -6.80 -2.38 13.57
C ARG A 176 -7.38 -1.32 14.50
N ILE A 177 -7.54 -0.06 14.07
CA ILE A 177 -8.10 1.03 14.91
C ILE A 177 -9.48 0.63 15.46
N PHE A 178 -10.35 0.09 14.61
CA PHE A 178 -11.69 -0.34 15.00
C PHE A 178 -11.68 -1.37 16.14
N PHE A 179 -10.70 -2.28 16.09
CA PHE A 179 -10.54 -3.42 17.01
C PHE A 179 -9.67 -3.12 18.23
N SER A 180 -9.10 -1.92 18.33
CA SER A 180 -8.16 -1.52 19.37
C SER A 180 -8.86 -0.89 20.58
N ASN A 181 -8.08 -0.52 21.61
CA ASN A 181 -8.60 0.23 22.75
C ASN A 181 -9.06 1.62 22.32
N LYS A 182 -10.38 1.75 22.10
CA LYS A 182 -11.05 2.95 21.58
C LYS A 182 -10.81 4.17 22.48
N LEU A 183 -10.75 4.00 23.81
CA LEU A 183 -10.53 5.09 24.75
C LEU A 183 -9.11 5.67 24.65
N THR A 184 -8.11 4.79 24.57
CA THR A 184 -6.70 5.21 24.39
C THR A 184 -6.53 5.95 23.06
N LEU A 185 -7.04 5.39 21.97
CA LEU A 185 -6.93 6.01 20.65
C LEU A 185 -7.73 7.31 20.53
N LEU A 186 -8.90 7.40 21.16
CA LEU A 186 -9.68 8.64 21.20
C LEU A 186 -8.93 9.75 21.95
N ASN A 187 -8.27 9.42 23.07
CA ASN A 187 -7.43 10.37 23.80
C ASN A 187 -6.20 10.82 22.99
N LEU A 188 -5.57 9.90 22.26
CA LEU A 188 -4.47 10.23 21.34
C LEU A 188 -4.96 11.13 20.21
N ALA A 189 -6.09 10.81 19.59
CA ALA A 189 -6.72 11.60 18.54
C ALA A 189 -7.00 13.02 19.02
N PHE A 190 -7.49 13.15 20.25
CA PHE A 190 -7.75 14.44 20.88
C PHE A 190 -6.47 15.26 21.11
N ARG A 191 -5.40 14.64 21.64
CA ARG A 191 -4.11 15.33 21.87
C ARG A 191 -3.43 15.75 20.58
N LEU A 192 -3.46 14.88 19.57
CA LEU A 192 -2.89 15.15 18.25
C LEU A 192 -3.80 15.99 17.37
N ARG A 193 -5.05 16.25 17.78
CA ARG A 193 -6.07 16.94 16.98
C ARG A 193 -6.26 16.32 15.58
N SER A 194 -6.15 14.99 15.46
CA SER A 194 -6.36 14.29 14.19
C SER A 194 -7.86 14.06 13.97
N PRO A 195 -8.48 14.73 12.98
CA PRO A 195 -9.90 14.54 12.70
C PRO A 195 -10.19 13.11 12.25
N GLU A 196 -9.31 12.48 11.48
CA GLU A 196 -9.53 11.15 10.93
C GLU A 196 -9.55 10.09 12.03
N LEU A 197 -8.54 10.11 12.90
CA LEU A 197 -8.48 9.18 14.03
C LEU A 197 -9.63 9.43 15.02
N PHE A 198 -10.00 10.69 15.23
CA PHE A 198 -11.07 11.06 16.16
C PHE A 198 -12.43 10.57 15.68
N ARG A 199 -12.76 10.83 14.41
CA ARG A 199 -14.03 10.40 13.79
C ARG A 199 -14.16 8.88 13.85
N GLU A 200 -13.13 8.16 13.43
CA GLU A 200 -13.11 6.70 13.48
C GLU A 200 -13.37 6.19 14.91
N CYS A 201 -12.61 6.69 15.90
CA CYS A 201 -12.72 6.24 17.29
C CYS A 201 -14.07 6.62 17.92
N MET A 202 -14.61 7.79 17.59
CA MET A 202 -15.88 8.27 18.13
C MET A 202 -17.06 7.47 17.56
N ILE A 203 -17.10 7.22 16.24
CA ILE A 203 -18.11 6.37 15.60
C ILE A 203 -18.06 4.96 16.21
N CYS A 204 -16.85 4.40 16.36
CA CYS A 204 -16.63 3.12 17.02
C CYS A 204 -17.16 3.06 18.47
N LEU A 205 -17.12 4.18 19.20
CA LEU A 205 -17.57 4.26 20.59
C LEU A 205 -19.10 4.38 20.68
N VAL A 206 -19.71 5.24 19.87
CA VAL A 206 -21.16 5.55 19.92
C VAL A 206 -22.01 4.53 19.19
N GLY A 207 -21.41 3.82 18.24
CA GLY A 207 -22.07 2.79 17.44
C GLY A 207 -22.46 1.53 18.21
N ARG A 208 -21.85 1.27 19.38
CA ARG A 208 -22.09 0.07 20.17
C ARG A 208 -23.53 0.05 20.72
N TRP A 209 -24.35 -0.88 20.23
CA TRP A 209 -25.79 -0.91 20.48
C TRP A 209 -26.24 -1.86 21.61
N GLN A 210 -25.38 -2.80 22.02
CA GLN A 210 -25.65 -3.73 23.13
C GLN A 210 -24.38 -3.91 23.98
N ASP A 211 -24.47 -3.64 25.28
CA ASP A 211 -23.40 -3.94 26.24
C ASP A 211 -23.67 -5.32 26.86
N HIS A 212 -22.88 -6.32 26.49
CA HIS A 212 -23.00 -7.68 27.03
C HIS A 212 -22.52 -7.81 28.48
N THR A 213 -22.33 -6.71 29.22
CA THR A 213 -22.06 -6.76 30.67
C THR A 213 -23.33 -7.05 31.46
N CYS A 214 -24.02 -8.15 31.14
CA CYS A 214 -25.00 -8.78 32.02
C CYS A 214 -24.29 -9.85 32.87
N GLN A 215 -23.40 -9.39 33.76
CA GLN A 215 -23.12 -10.11 34.99
C GLN A 215 -23.58 -9.17 36.10
N TYR A 216 -24.81 -9.41 36.57
CA TYR A 216 -25.47 -9.01 37.82
C TYR A 216 -26.91 -8.54 37.55
N PRO A 217 -27.93 -9.29 38.02
CA PRO A 217 -29.28 -8.77 38.11
C PRO A 217 -29.34 -7.82 39.30
N ILE A 218 -29.20 -6.52 39.07
CA ILE A 218 -29.60 -5.53 40.07
C ILE A 218 -31.00 -5.06 39.68
N GLU A 219 -31.95 -5.53 40.46
CA GLU A 219 -33.29 -4.98 40.55
C GLU A 219 -33.21 -3.47 40.75
N SER A 220 -34.05 -2.73 40.02
CA SER A 220 -34.26 -1.27 40.07
C SER A 220 -33.18 -0.38 39.41
N GLN A 221 -33.32 -0.13 38.11
CA GLN A 221 -33.62 1.20 37.51
C GLN A 221 -33.69 1.08 35.97
N PRO A 222 -34.71 1.62 35.28
CA PRO A 222 -34.75 1.67 33.82
C PRO A 222 -33.99 2.92 33.33
N GLU A 223 -32.65 2.88 33.33
CA GLU A 223 -31.87 3.94 32.68
C GLU A 223 -31.50 3.53 31.26
N MET A 224 -32.43 3.77 30.33
CA MET A 224 -32.21 3.77 28.87
C MET A 224 -31.32 4.93 28.39
N LEU A 225 -30.38 5.43 29.22
CA LEU A 225 -29.55 6.57 28.88
C LEU A 225 -28.13 6.10 28.55
N TYR A 226 -27.76 6.12 27.27
CA TYR A 226 -26.38 5.92 26.84
C TYR A 226 -25.47 6.95 27.53
N ASN A 227 -24.52 6.48 28.34
CA ASN A 227 -23.52 7.31 29.00
C ASN A 227 -22.15 6.62 29.00
N PRO A 228 -21.24 6.97 28.08
CA PRO A 228 -19.95 6.31 27.94
C PRO A 228 -18.97 6.64 29.08
N LYS A 229 -19.34 7.51 30.03
CA LYS A 229 -18.54 7.92 31.19
C LYS A 229 -17.13 8.41 30.80
N LEU A 230 -17.04 9.17 29.71
CA LEU A 230 -15.78 9.76 29.28
C LEU A 230 -15.30 10.82 30.29
N THR A 231 -14.00 10.83 30.60
CA THR A 231 -13.39 11.78 31.55
C THR A 231 -13.59 13.24 31.12
N ASN A 232 -13.63 13.50 29.81
CA ASN A 232 -13.88 14.83 29.27
C ASN A 232 -15.38 15.05 29.04
N ARG A 233 -15.95 16.02 29.76
CA ARG A 233 -17.38 16.39 29.67
C ARG A 233 -17.84 16.71 28.25
N LYS A 234 -17.06 17.46 27.47
CA LYS A 234 -17.42 17.83 26.09
C LYS A 234 -17.45 16.61 25.17
N LEU A 235 -16.49 15.69 25.33
CA LEU A 235 -16.49 14.43 24.59
C LEU A 235 -17.69 13.55 24.97
N ASN A 236 -18.04 13.52 26.26
CA ASN A 236 -19.21 12.77 26.72
C ASN A 236 -20.52 13.33 26.17
N GLU A 237 -20.68 14.66 26.17
CA GLU A 237 -21.84 15.35 25.58
C GLU A 237 -21.95 15.09 24.07
N LEU A 238 -20.83 15.14 23.34
CA LEU A 238 -20.79 14.80 21.91
C LEU A 238 -21.16 13.34 21.66
N ALA A 239 -20.61 12.41 22.45
CA ALA A 239 -20.93 11.00 22.31
C ALA A 239 -22.42 10.72 22.53
N ILE A 240 -23.06 11.37 23.51
CA ILE A 240 -24.51 11.30 23.75
C ILE A 240 -25.27 11.88 22.55
N LYS A 241 -24.87 13.06 22.04
CA LYS A 241 -25.48 13.68 20.85
C LYS A 241 -25.45 12.72 19.65
N LEU A 242 -24.30 12.11 19.36
CA LEU A 242 -24.11 11.19 18.24
C LEU A 242 -24.88 9.89 18.41
N HIS A 243 -24.89 9.31 19.62
CA HIS A 243 -25.72 8.13 19.88
C HIS A 243 -27.22 8.44 19.70
N ASN A 244 -27.67 9.62 20.12
CA ASN A 244 -29.05 10.06 19.87
C ASN A 244 -29.35 10.22 18.38
N GLN A 245 -28.39 10.65 17.55
CA GLN A 245 -28.57 10.65 16.09
C GLN A 245 -28.84 9.23 15.56
N ILE A 246 -28.10 8.23 16.04
CA ILE A 246 -28.35 6.82 15.69
C ILE A 246 -29.76 6.42 16.11
N CYS A 247 -30.18 6.72 17.35
CA CYS A 247 -31.53 6.43 17.83
C CYS A 247 -32.63 7.07 16.96
N ILE A 248 -32.42 8.30 16.48
CA ILE A 248 -33.34 8.98 15.55
C ILE A 248 -33.41 8.22 14.22
N LYS A 249 -32.26 7.82 13.65
CA LYS A 249 -32.20 7.03 12.41
C LYS A 249 -32.89 5.66 12.56
N VAL A 250 -32.69 4.99 13.70
CA VAL A 250 -33.37 3.73 14.04
C VAL A 250 -34.89 3.92 14.07
N SER A 251 -35.38 4.96 14.77
CA SER A 251 -36.81 5.26 14.86
C SER A 251 -37.43 5.65 13.51
N ALA A 252 -36.71 6.43 12.69
CA ALA A 252 -37.14 6.80 11.34
C ALA A 252 -37.27 5.56 10.44
N THR A 253 -36.26 4.70 10.44
CA THR A 253 -36.24 3.43 9.70
C THR A 253 -37.44 2.55 10.07
N GLN A 254 -37.68 2.36 11.38
CA GLN A 254 -38.81 1.55 11.85
C GLN A 254 -40.17 2.11 11.38
N ARG A 255 -40.35 3.43 11.40
CA ARG A 255 -41.58 4.08 10.89
C ARG A 255 -41.75 3.85 9.39
N GLN A 256 -40.67 3.95 8.62
CA GLN A 256 -40.72 3.69 7.17
C GLN A 256 -41.05 2.23 6.87
N ILE A 257 -40.51 1.26 7.62
CA ILE A 257 -40.88 -0.16 7.49
C ILE A 257 -42.39 -0.33 7.70
N VAL A 258 -42.94 0.24 8.78
CA VAL A 258 -44.38 0.14 9.08
C VAL A 258 -45.21 0.77 7.97
N PHE A 259 -44.84 1.97 7.51
CA PHE A 259 -45.52 2.65 6.41
C PHE A 259 -45.52 1.82 5.12
N HIS A 260 -44.37 1.29 4.72
CA HIS A 260 -44.27 0.46 3.53
C HIS A 260 -45.09 -0.85 3.64
N CYS A 261 -45.17 -1.46 4.84
CA CYS A 261 -46.02 -2.62 5.07
C CYS A 261 -47.52 -2.30 4.96
N GLN A 262 -47.93 -1.06 5.26
CA GLN A 262 -49.33 -0.61 5.11
C GLN A 262 -49.68 -0.33 3.65
N VAL A 263 -48.75 0.22 2.88
CA VAL A 263 -48.99 0.67 1.50
C VAL A 263 -48.78 -0.46 0.47
N LYS A 264 -47.86 -1.39 0.73
CA LYS A 264 -47.47 -2.46 -0.22
C LYS A 264 -47.75 -3.84 0.40
N PRO A 265 -48.73 -4.62 -0.12
CA PRO A 265 -49.03 -5.97 0.39
C PRO A 265 -47.82 -6.92 0.37
N ASN A 266 -46.96 -6.83 -0.65
CA ASN A 266 -45.75 -7.65 -0.76
C ASN A 266 -44.71 -7.32 0.33
N ALA A 267 -44.68 -6.08 0.83
CA ALA A 267 -43.77 -5.66 1.89
C ALA A 267 -44.09 -6.33 3.24
N LEU A 268 -45.38 -6.57 3.51
CA LEU A 268 -45.83 -7.31 4.69
C LEU A 268 -45.38 -8.77 4.64
N GLY A 269 -45.46 -9.41 3.47
CA GLY A 269 -44.97 -10.78 3.25
C GLY A 269 -43.46 -10.92 3.48
N ILE A 270 -42.68 -9.96 2.98
CA ILE A 270 -41.22 -9.90 3.18
C ILE A 270 -40.89 -9.70 4.66
N LYS A 271 -41.53 -8.73 5.33
CA LYS A 271 -41.35 -8.49 6.77
C LYS A 271 -41.62 -9.76 7.57
N ALA A 272 -42.75 -10.44 7.33
CA ALA A 272 -43.11 -11.66 8.04
C ALA A 272 -42.12 -12.82 7.77
N LYS A 273 -41.58 -12.92 6.55
CA LYS A 273 -40.55 -13.91 6.19
C LYS A 273 -39.27 -13.66 6.99
N ILE A 274 -38.80 -12.41 7.05
CA ILE A 274 -37.57 -12.05 7.77
C ILE A 274 -37.77 -12.19 9.28
N GLU A 275 -38.89 -11.74 9.84
CA GLU A 275 -39.23 -11.93 11.26
C GLU A 275 -39.26 -13.43 11.63
N ARG A 276 -39.81 -14.28 10.76
CA ARG A 276 -39.81 -15.74 10.97
C ARG A 276 -38.39 -16.32 10.92
N PHE A 277 -37.59 -15.91 9.93
CA PHE A 277 -36.17 -16.30 9.83
C PHE A 277 -35.39 -15.93 11.09
N TYR A 278 -35.60 -14.72 11.62
CA TYR A 278 -34.95 -14.26 12.84
C TYR A 278 -35.43 -15.00 14.09
N LEU A 279 -36.73 -15.26 14.19
CA LEU A 279 -37.29 -16.06 15.27
C LEU A 279 -36.69 -17.48 15.27
N ASP A 280 -36.49 -18.08 14.09
CA ASP A 280 -35.85 -19.39 13.95
C ASP A 280 -34.34 -19.32 14.25
N LYS A 281 -33.65 -18.23 13.87
CA LYS A 281 -32.24 -18.00 14.20
C LYS A 281 -32.03 -17.86 15.72
N MET A 282 -32.91 -17.13 16.41
CA MET A 282 -32.92 -17.03 17.87
C MET A 282 -33.10 -18.41 18.52
N LYS A 283 -34.08 -19.20 18.07
CA LYS A 283 -34.32 -20.57 18.58
C LYS A 283 -33.13 -21.51 18.36
N ARG A 284 -32.46 -21.45 17.20
CA ARG A 284 -31.26 -22.26 16.93
C ARG A 284 -30.11 -21.89 17.88
N ARG A 285 -29.87 -20.60 18.11
CA ARG A 285 -28.86 -20.11 19.06
C ARG A 285 -29.19 -20.46 20.52
N GLU A 286 -30.45 -20.68 20.88
CA GLU A 286 -30.84 -21.20 22.21
C GLU A 286 -30.48 -22.68 22.41
N THR A 287 -30.45 -23.48 21.34
CA THR A 287 -30.13 -24.92 21.41
C THR A 287 -28.63 -25.23 21.45
N GLU A 288 -27.79 -24.30 20.98
CA GLU A 288 -26.34 -24.36 21.12
C GLU A 288 -25.97 -23.94 22.56
N LYS A 289 -25.62 -24.90 23.42
CA LYS A 289 -25.20 -24.69 24.83
C LYS A 289 -23.84 -23.95 24.96
N GLY A 290 -23.70 -22.78 24.34
CA GLY A 290 -22.61 -21.83 24.56
C GLY A 290 -23.04 -20.75 25.56
N VAL A 291 -22.10 -20.28 26.38
CA VAL A 291 -22.32 -19.34 27.50
C VAL A 291 -22.78 -17.93 27.07
N TYR A 292 -22.97 -17.69 25.76
CA TYR A 292 -23.42 -16.40 25.21
C TYR A 292 -24.77 -16.60 24.52
N GLY A 293 -25.84 -16.29 25.26
CA GLY A 293 -27.22 -16.58 24.84
C GLY A 293 -27.65 -15.83 23.58
N GLY A 294 -28.14 -16.57 22.59
CA GLY A 294 -29.44 -16.41 21.91
C GLY A 294 -29.88 -15.09 21.26
N GLN A 295 -29.27 -13.94 21.56
CA GLN A 295 -29.79 -12.65 21.12
C GLN A 295 -29.21 -12.25 19.77
N VAL A 296 -30.10 -11.85 18.87
CA VAL A 296 -29.80 -11.19 17.61
C VAL A 296 -29.72 -9.70 17.89
N SER A 297 -28.71 -9.03 17.35
CA SER A 297 -28.57 -7.59 17.53
C SER A 297 -29.45 -6.78 16.59
N LEU A 298 -29.87 -5.58 17.02
CA LEU A 298 -30.67 -4.69 16.16
C LEU A 298 -29.93 -4.25 14.88
N PRO A 299 -28.61 -3.96 14.92
CA PRO A 299 -27.84 -3.74 13.70
C PRO A 299 -27.87 -4.94 12.75
N GLU A 300 -27.69 -6.16 13.27
CA GLU A 300 -27.77 -7.39 12.47
C GLU A 300 -29.16 -7.53 11.83
N TYR A 301 -30.22 -7.29 12.60
CA TYR A 301 -31.61 -7.29 12.13
C TYR A 301 -31.84 -6.38 10.93
N PHE A 302 -31.39 -5.12 11.01
CA PHE A 302 -31.55 -4.19 9.88
C PHE A 302 -30.68 -4.56 8.69
N GLN A 303 -29.49 -5.12 8.90
CA GLN A 303 -28.61 -5.55 7.82
C GLN A 303 -29.27 -6.63 6.95
N THR A 304 -29.80 -7.69 7.56
CA THR A 304 -30.51 -8.74 6.80
C THR A 304 -31.81 -8.22 6.19
N PHE A 305 -32.50 -7.28 6.84
CA PHE A 305 -33.65 -6.61 6.23
C PHE A 305 -33.28 -5.83 4.96
N GLY A 306 -32.13 -5.16 4.96
CA GLY A 306 -31.59 -4.48 3.79
C GLY A 306 -31.30 -5.46 2.64
N GLU A 307 -30.66 -6.57 2.95
CA GLU A 307 -30.24 -7.59 1.96
C GLU A 307 -31.42 -8.40 1.38
N ASP A 308 -32.36 -8.84 2.22
CA ASP A 308 -33.46 -9.73 1.80
C ASP A 308 -34.65 -9.00 1.16
N SER A 309 -34.67 -7.66 1.19
CA SER A 309 -35.84 -6.88 0.77
C SER A 309 -35.97 -6.60 -0.72
N SER A 310 -35.05 -7.09 -1.57
CA SER A 310 -35.08 -6.89 -3.04
C SER A 310 -35.27 -5.41 -3.44
N GLY A 311 -34.69 -4.48 -2.67
CA GLY A 311 -34.77 -3.04 -2.94
C GLY A 311 -36.02 -2.31 -2.44
N ILE A 312 -37.08 -3.01 -2.02
CA ILE A 312 -38.36 -2.39 -1.60
C ILE A 312 -38.17 -1.42 -0.43
N PHE A 313 -37.24 -1.74 0.47
CA PHE A 313 -36.89 -0.92 1.63
C PHE A 313 -35.48 -0.33 1.54
N ALA A 314 -34.79 -0.40 0.39
CA ALA A 314 -33.40 0.03 0.28
C ALA A 314 -33.21 1.50 0.71
N LEU A 315 -34.11 2.38 0.30
CA LEU A 315 -34.10 3.78 0.73
C LEU A 315 -34.30 3.92 2.25
N ALA A 316 -35.15 3.08 2.84
CA ALA A 316 -35.42 3.14 4.27
C ALA A 316 -34.23 2.69 5.13
N PHE A 317 -33.39 1.79 4.61
CA PHE A 317 -32.22 1.27 5.31
C PHE A 317 -30.91 1.99 4.98
N SER A 318 -30.87 2.73 3.87
CA SER A 318 -29.65 3.40 3.39
C SER A 318 -29.00 4.28 4.46
N ASP A 319 -29.79 5.05 5.21
CA ASP A 319 -29.28 5.96 6.23
C ASP A 319 -28.74 5.25 7.49
N ILE A 320 -29.39 4.17 7.93
CA ILE A 320 -29.02 3.47 9.19
C ILE A 320 -27.91 2.43 8.98
N LEU A 321 -27.79 1.87 7.76
CA LEU A 321 -26.74 0.91 7.39
C LEU A 321 -25.50 1.60 6.79
N LYS A 322 -25.54 2.92 6.59
CA LYS A 322 -24.40 3.70 6.10
C LYS A 322 -23.18 3.51 7.01
N ASN A 323 -22.02 3.28 6.40
CA ASN A 323 -20.75 3.21 7.09
C ASN A 323 -19.99 4.53 6.95
N GLU A 324 -19.91 5.29 8.05
CA GLU A 324 -19.20 6.57 8.14
C GLU A 324 -17.74 6.43 8.61
N LEU A 325 -17.23 5.20 8.73
CA LEU A 325 -15.82 4.97 9.07
C LEU A 325 -14.91 5.43 7.92
N ILE A 326 -13.76 6.00 8.28
CA ILE A 326 -12.76 6.51 7.36
C ILE A 326 -11.83 5.37 6.93
N PHE A 327 -11.34 4.60 7.89
CA PHE A 327 -10.33 3.56 7.64
C PHE A 327 -10.94 2.21 7.31
N ASN A 328 -12.15 1.93 7.82
CA ASN A 328 -12.79 0.62 7.72
C ASN A 328 -14.09 0.66 6.91
N LYS A 329 -14.04 1.27 5.72
CA LYS A 329 -15.19 1.40 4.79
C LYS A 329 -15.82 0.08 4.37
N SER A 330 -15.07 -1.03 4.43
CA SER A 330 -15.58 -2.37 4.11
C SER A 330 -16.43 -3.01 5.22
N LEU A 331 -16.42 -2.46 6.43
CA LEU A 331 -17.26 -2.97 7.51
C LEU A 331 -18.73 -2.64 7.24
N ARG A 332 -19.61 -3.50 7.73
CA ARG A 332 -21.07 -3.33 7.66
C ARG A 332 -21.62 -3.21 9.08
N ALA A 333 -22.75 -2.53 9.22
CA ALA A 333 -23.49 -2.52 10.49
C ALA A 333 -23.92 -3.97 10.82
N GLY A 334 -23.83 -4.34 12.09
CA GLY A 334 -24.11 -5.71 12.51
C GLY A 334 -23.21 -6.26 13.60
N ASP A 335 -23.20 -7.58 13.67
CA ASP A 335 -22.39 -8.42 14.55
C ASP A 335 -20.95 -8.49 14.01
N ILE A 336 -20.06 -7.64 14.55
CA ILE A 336 -18.66 -7.57 14.11
C ILE A 336 -17.78 -8.42 15.03
N LEU A 337 -16.94 -9.28 14.44
CA LEU A 337 -16.02 -10.18 15.16
C LEU A 337 -14.69 -9.48 15.49
N PHE A 338 -14.29 -9.44 16.77
CA PHE A 338 -13.04 -8.82 17.20
C PHE A 338 -11.90 -9.86 17.28
N PRO A 339 -10.78 -9.69 16.56
CA PRO A 339 -9.65 -10.62 16.60
C PRO A 339 -8.84 -10.51 17.90
N GLY A 340 -8.50 -11.66 18.50
CA GLY A 340 -7.42 -11.75 19.50
C GLY A 340 -7.81 -11.77 20.99
N LYS A 341 -9.10 -11.84 21.35
CA LYS A 341 -9.52 -12.20 22.72
C LYS A 341 -10.01 -13.64 22.75
N THR A 342 -9.67 -14.36 23.83
CA THR A 342 -10.12 -15.74 24.10
C THR A 342 -11.61 -15.76 24.50
N GLN A 343 -12.50 -15.41 23.57
CA GLN A 343 -13.92 -15.74 23.49
C GLN A 343 -14.53 -14.88 22.37
N ASN A 344 -15.53 -15.43 21.68
CA ASN A 344 -16.27 -14.85 20.56
C ASN A 344 -17.03 -13.55 20.97
N ASP A 345 -16.32 -12.47 21.28
CA ASP A 345 -16.90 -11.15 21.57
C ASP A 345 -17.37 -10.50 20.25
N ILE A 346 -18.47 -11.02 19.73
CA ILE A 346 -19.26 -10.37 18.70
C ILE A 346 -19.86 -9.11 19.33
N GLN A 347 -19.65 -7.94 18.71
CA GLN A 347 -20.26 -6.70 19.19
C GLN A 347 -21.12 -6.06 18.11
N ALA A 348 -22.35 -5.76 18.48
CA ALA A 348 -23.33 -5.09 17.64
C ALA A 348 -23.02 -3.59 17.48
N HIS A 349 -22.75 -3.17 16.24
CA HIS A 349 -22.46 -1.76 15.94
C HIS A 349 -23.35 -1.20 14.83
N PHE A 350 -23.85 0.02 15.04
CA PHE A 350 -24.24 0.95 13.98
C PHE A 350 -23.04 1.82 13.60
N LEU A 351 -22.87 2.10 12.31
CA LEU A 351 -21.71 2.85 11.78
C LEU A 351 -22.13 4.19 11.14
N CYS A 352 -23.38 4.60 11.31
CA CYS A 352 -24.02 5.69 10.59
C CYS A 352 -23.99 7.05 11.33
N ALA A 353 -23.13 7.20 12.33
CA ALA A 353 -23.04 8.46 13.08
C ALA A 353 -22.24 9.48 12.27
N GLU A 354 -22.87 10.62 12.01
CA GLU A 354 -22.25 11.71 11.26
C GLU A 354 -21.64 12.72 12.22
N ILE A 355 -20.34 12.90 12.09
CA ILE A 355 -19.58 13.93 12.79
C ILE A 355 -19.30 14.99 11.74
N LYS A 356 -19.49 16.27 12.02
CA LYS A 356 -19.08 17.36 11.12
C LYS A 356 -17.83 18.04 11.65
N ASP A 357 -17.18 18.87 10.85
CA ASP A 357 -15.96 19.58 11.29
C ASP A 357 -16.26 20.50 12.49
N GLU A 358 -17.46 21.10 12.52
CA GLU A 358 -17.96 21.89 13.65
C GLU A 358 -18.23 21.08 14.92
N ASP A 359 -18.34 19.75 14.83
CA ASP A 359 -18.51 18.87 15.98
C ASP A 359 -17.16 18.47 16.61
N LEU A 360 -16.03 18.78 15.97
CA LEU A 360 -14.72 18.51 16.53
C LEU A 360 -14.48 19.40 17.76
N PRO A 361 -13.82 18.89 18.82
CA PRO A 361 -13.65 19.63 20.05
C PRO A 361 -12.50 20.68 19.97
N TRP A 362 -11.93 20.87 18.79
CA TRP A 362 -10.93 21.89 18.44
C TRP A 362 -11.30 22.53 17.10
N ASP A 363 -10.78 23.74 16.84
CA ASP A 363 -10.90 24.40 15.53
C ASP A 363 -9.81 23.85 14.59
N LEU A 364 -10.20 23.47 13.37
CA LEU A 364 -9.28 22.97 12.33
C LEU A 364 -8.30 24.05 11.85
N ASN A 365 -8.64 25.33 12.02
CA ASN A 365 -7.78 26.45 11.65
C ASN A 365 -6.78 26.83 12.76
N GLU A 366 -6.94 26.28 13.97
CA GLU A 366 -6.04 26.56 15.09
C GLU A 366 -4.77 25.69 15.00
N THR A 367 -3.64 26.32 14.69
CA THR A 367 -2.36 25.64 14.47
C THR A 367 -1.58 25.26 15.73
N ASP A 368 -2.01 25.74 16.91
CA ASP A 368 -1.36 25.47 18.19
C ASP A 368 -2.04 24.31 18.94
N CYS A 369 -1.42 23.13 18.92
CA CYS A 369 -1.90 21.97 19.67
C CYS A 369 -1.63 22.04 21.19
N ALA A 370 -0.93 23.06 21.68
CA ALA A 370 -0.63 23.19 23.10
C ALA A 370 -1.89 23.45 23.92
N VAL A 371 -2.11 22.66 24.98
CA VAL A 371 -3.10 22.98 26.02
C VAL A 371 -2.69 24.32 26.62
N LYS A 372 -3.55 25.34 26.53
CA LYS A 372 -3.39 26.54 27.34
C LYS A 372 -3.53 26.10 28.79
N ASP A 373 -2.41 26.04 29.52
CA ASP A 373 -2.41 25.86 30.98
C ASP A 373 -3.34 26.90 31.60
N LYS A 374 -4.51 26.45 32.06
CA LYS A 374 -5.23 27.14 33.12
C LYS A 374 -4.39 26.95 34.37
N LYS A 375 -3.92 28.06 34.92
CA LYS A 375 -3.21 28.19 36.21
C LYS A 375 -3.60 27.09 37.21
N LEU A 376 -2.57 26.32 37.59
CA LEU A 376 -2.47 25.65 38.88
C LEU A 376 -2.39 26.75 39.95
N ASP A 377 -3.53 27.11 40.52
CA ASP A 377 -3.66 27.73 41.84
C ASP A 377 -5.09 27.39 42.27
N ASP A 378 -5.22 26.63 43.36
CA ASP A 378 -6.43 26.41 44.19
C ASP A 378 -6.66 24.93 44.57
N ILE A 379 -5.72 24.32 45.32
CA ILE A 379 -6.05 23.39 46.41
C ILE A 379 -5.03 23.57 47.53
N GLU A 380 -5.31 24.44 48.51
CA GLU A 380 -5.08 24.13 49.93
C GLU A 380 -5.98 24.96 50.86
N ILE A 381 -6.77 24.23 51.65
CA ILE A 381 -7.18 24.49 53.03
C ILE A 381 -8.32 25.50 53.32
N LEU A 382 -9.43 24.90 53.77
CA LEU A 382 -10.43 25.48 54.68
C LEU A 382 -9.76 26.24 55.85
N SER A 383 -9.86 27.58 55.88
CA SER A 383 -10.30 28.32 57.08
C SER A 383 -10.52 29.83 56.84
N LYS A 384 -11.70 30.29 57.28
CA LYS A 384 -12.10 31.68 57.66
C LYS A 384 -12.29 32.77 56.58
N GLY A 385 -13.56 33.18 56.44
CA GLY A 385 -14.04 34.56 56.61
C GLY A 385 -13.77 35.61 55.50
N PRO A 386 -14.75 36.47 55.13
CA PRO A 386 -14.75 37.18 53.84
C PRO A 386 -14.21 38.61 53.94
N GLU A 387 -13.64 39.14 52.84
CA GLU A 387 -13.70 40.58 52.57
C GLU A 387 -13.51 40.94 51.08
N LYS A 388 -14.15 42.06 50.72
CA LYS A 388 -14.51 42.57 49.39
C LYS A 388 -13.33 43.17 48.59
N LYS A 389 -13.49 43.26 47.26
CA LYS A 389 -13.43 44.49 46.38
C LYS A 389 -12.81 44.16 45.00
N GLU A 390 -13.62 44.26 43.95
CA GLU A 390 -13.74 45.39 42.97
C GLU A 390 -12.76 45.32 41.80
N ALA A 391 -13.33 45.29 40.61
CA ALA A 391 -12.68 45.21 39.31
C ALA A 391 -12.36 46.59 38.75
N VAL A 392 -11.22 46.72 38.04
CA VAL A 392 -11.00 47.78 37.04
C VAL A 392 -10.19 47.21 35.87
N CYS A 393 -10.75 47.33 34.67
CA CYS A 393 -10.09 47.09 33.38
C CYS A 393 -9.30 48.33 32.94
N ILE A 394 -8.11 48.15 32.34
CA ILE A 394 -7.43 49.19 31.56
C ILE A 394 -6.85 48.56 30.27
N HIS A 395 -7.23 49.12 29.12
CA HIS A 395 -6.66 48.90 27.79
C HIS A 395 -5.29 49.63 27.64
N PRO A 396 -4.34 49.15 26.83
CA PRO A 396 -3.14 49.91 26.51
C PRO A 396 -3.32 50.80 25.27
N LEU A 397 -2.77 52.02 25.40
CA LEU A 397 -2.75 53.14 24.46
C LEU A 397 -1.60 53.04 23.44
N ARG A 398 -1.85 53.69 22.29
CA ARG A 398 -0.87 54.16 21.28
C ARG A 398 0.08 55.20 21.87
N ASP A 399 1.32 55.19 21.41
CA ASP A 399 2.20 56.37 21.42
C ASP A 399 2.62 56.77 20.00
N GLN A 400 2.52 58.07 19.73
CA GLN A 400 3.04 58.80 18.58
C GLN A 400 4.28 59.57 19.03
N GLU A 401 5.36 59.55 18.24
CA GLU A 401 6.54 60.40 18.45
C GLU A 401 6.59 61.55 17.43
N THR A 402 7.15 62.67 17.89
CA THR A 402 7.21 64.00 17.27
C THR A 402 8.60 64.32 16.69
N GLU A 403 8.62 65.03 15.55
CA GLU A 403 9.79 65.59 14.88
C GLU A 403 10.47 66.74 15.65
N THR A 404 11.81 66.81 15.61
CA THR A 404 12.55 68.08 15.65
C THR A 404 13.86 68.02 14.82
N LEU A 405 14.09 69.11 14.05
CA LEU A 405 15.20 69.39 13.13
C LEU A 405 16.51 69.81 13.81
N ARG A 406 17.68 69.42 13.24
CA ARG A 406 18.92 70.24 13.17
C ARG A 406 19.90 69.75 12.08
N GLN A 407 20.59 70.71 11.44
CA GLN A 407 21.38 70.62 10.19
C GLN A 407 22.92 70.52 10.36
N ASN A 408 23.60 69.96 9.33
CA ASN A 408 25.00 70.13 8.82
C ASN A 408 26.18 69.52 9.64
N SER A 409 27.23 68.84 9.13
CA SER A 409 27.90 68.65 7.80
C SER A 409 28.84 67.38 7.85
N PRO A 410 29.73 67.06 6.87
CA PRO A 410 29.73 65.81 6.09
C PRO A 410 30.84 64.79 6.47
N ASP A 411 30.90 63.68 5.73
CA ASP A 411 31.89 62.59 5.76
C ASP A 411 31.62 61.43 6.72
N LYS A 412 30.75 60.52 6.27
CA LYS A 412 30.99 59.07 6.16
C LYS A 412 29.72 58.40 5.65
N LYS A 413 29.77 57.76 4.48
CA LYS A 413 28.80 56.72 4.12
C LYS A 413 28.90 55.62 5.19
N PRO A 414 27.76 55.24 5.80
CA PRO A 414 27.34 53.86 5.62
C PRO A 414 25.83 53.73 5.36
N ALA A 415 25.52 52.76 4.50
CA ALA A 415 24.28 52.00 4.34
C ALA A 415 22.94 52.75 4.48
N GLU A 416 22.22 52.86 3.37
CA GLU A 416 20.76 53.07 3.40
C GLU A 416 20.08 51.95 4.21
N PRO A 417 19.30 52.27 5.25
CA PRO A 417 18.42 51.35 5.93
C PRO A 417 16.97 51.76 5.64
N SER A 418 16.40 51.30 4.52
CA SER A 418 14.95 51.39 4.32
C SER A 418 14.33 50.35 3.40
N ALA A 419 15.05 49.30 3.01
CA ALA A 419 14.44 48.18 2.31
C ALA A 419 13.91 47.17 3.34
N GLU A 420 12.60 47.11 3.51
CA GLU A 420 11.90 46.13 4.36
C GLU A 420 12.22 44.67 3.96
N PHE A 421 12.68 44.47 2.73
CA PHE A 421 13.04 43.18 2.16
C PHE A 421 14.48 43.18 1.63
N ARG A 422 15.23 42.11 1.91
CA ARG A 422 16.63 41.93 1.45
C ARG A 422 16.72 41.73 -0.07
N TYR A 423 15.68 41.16 -0.66
CA TYR A 423 15.57 40.94 -2.10
C TYR A 423 14.15 41.29 -2.51
N GLU A 424 14.00 42.07 -3.57
CA GLU A 424 12.70 42.41 -4.14
C GLU A 424 12.66 41.87 -5.58
N TRP A 425 11.73 40.97 -5.84
CA TRP A 425 11.53 40.34 -7.14
C TRP A 425 10.20 40.79 -7.70
N VAL A 426 10.15 41.06 -9.00
CA VAL A 426 8.95 41.44 -9.74
C VAL A 426 8.76 40.50 -10.91
N SER A 427 7.51 40.36 -11.34
CA SER A 427 7.18 39.62 -12.56
C SER A 427 7.63 40.38 -13.80
N GLU A 428 8.28 39.68 -14.72
CA GLU A 428 8.54 40.13 -16.09
C GLU A 428 7.94 39.11 -17.07
N ILE A 429 7.48 39.61 -18.22
CA ILE A 429 6.92 38.80 -19.30
C ILE A 429 7.87 38.96 -20.48
N GLU A 430 8.35 37.83 -21.03
CA GLU A 430 9.20 37.86 -22.23
C GLU A 430 8.37 38.17 -23.49
N GLU A 431 9.07 38.41 -24.60
CA GLU A 431 8.44 38.73 -25.89
C GLU A 431 7.59 37.57 -26.45
N ASP A 432 7.80 36.34 -25.96
CA ASP A 432 7.02 35.14 -26.30
C ASP A 432 5.75 34.98 -25.45
N GLY A 433 5.54 35.85 -24.46
CA GLY A 433 4.40 35.82 -23.55
C GLY A 433 4.60 34.95 -22.31
N GLU A 434 5.77 34.35 -22.09
CA GLU A 434 6.07 33.56 -20.89
C GLU A 434 6.43 34.45 -19.69
N TRP A 435 5.89 34.09 -18.53
CA TRP A 435 6.06 34.82 -17.28
C TRP A 435 7.22 34.26 -16.43
N HIS A 436 8.06 35.13 -15.87
CA HIS A 436 9.09 34.73 -14.90
C HIS A 436 9.38 35.84 -13.87
N MET A 437 10.08 35.47 -12.79
CA MET A 437 10.49 36.40 -11.74
C MET A 437 11.89 36.95 -12.02
N VAL A 438 12.04 38.27 -11.98
CA VAL A 438 13.32 38.98 -12.08
C VAL A 438 13.55 39.85 -10.85
N GLU A 439 14.80 40.08 -10.48
CA GLU A 439 15.11 41.05 -9.44
C GLU A 439 14.67 42.44 -9.91
N LYS A 440 14.00 43.21 -9.04
CA LYS A 440 13.35 44.48 -9.40
C LYS A 440 14.29 45.49 -10.07
N PHE A 441 15.58 45.46 -9.73
CA PHE A 441 16.59 46.31 -10.34
C PHE A 441 16.93 45.93 -11.80
N HIS A 442 16.63 44.69 -12.20
CA HIS A 442 16.83 44.15 -13.53
C HIS A 442 15.57 44.15 -14.40
N ALA A 443 14.40 44.42 -13.80
CA ALA A 443 13.15 44.48 -14.51
C ALA A 443 13.10 45.64 -15.53
N LYS A 444 12.72 45.34 -16.77
CA LYS A 444 12.48 46.38 -17.78
C LYS A 444 11.29 47.24 -17.35
N SER A 445 11.40 48.57 -17.47
CA SER A 445 10.29 49.48 -17.14
C SER A 445 9.18 49.36 -18.19
N ASN A 446 8.32 48.36 -18.06
CA ASN A 446 7.21 48.18 -18.98
C ASN A 446 6.06 49.13 -18.60
N ASN A 447 5.86 50.16 -19.41
CA ASN A 447 4.68 51.04 -19.42
C ASN A 447 3.42 50.35 -19.98
N ASN A 448 3.40 49.01 -20.02
CA ASN A 448 2.23 48.28 -20.46
C ASN A 448 1.16 48.40 -19.36
N VAL A 449 0.29 49.40 -19.52
CA VAL A 449 -1.01 49.47 -18.87
C VAL A 449 -1.78 48.24 -19.35
N LEU A 450 -1.71 47.16 -18.57
CA LEU A 450 -2.22 45.84 -18.92
C LEU A 450 -3.75 45.84 -18.87
N SER A 451 -4.37 45.80 -20.05
CA SER A 451 -5.79 45.48 -20.24
C SER A 451 -5.97 43.99 -20.47
N GLU A 452 -6.07 43.19 -19.40
CA GLU A 452 -6.87 41.95 -19.34
C GLU A 452 -6.76 41.37 -17.93
N LYS A 453 -7.78 41.65 -17.10
CA LYS A 453 -7.73 41.47 -15.64
C LYS A 453 -7.94 40.03 -15.16
N THR A 454 -8.14 39.05 -16.06
CA THR A 454 -8.64 37.70 -15.72
C THR A 454 -7.62 36.58 -15.87
N PHE A 455 -6.60 36.72 -16.72
CA PHE A 455 -5.57 35.67 -16.91
C PHE A 455 -4.49 35.70 -15.80
N TRP A 456 -4.09 36.90 -15.38
CA TRP A 456 -3.07 37.12 -14.34
C TRP A 456 -3.47 36.61 -12.96
N ASP A 457 -4.76 36.65 -12.62
CA ASP A 457 -5.25 36.14 -11.34
C ASP A 457 -4.98 34.64 -11.22
N MET A 458 -5.00 33.87 -12.32
CA MET A 458 -4.75 32.43 -12.29
C MET A 458 -3.27 32.09 -12.11
N GLU A 459 -2.35 32.74 -12.81
CA GLU A 459 -0.91 32.46 -12.68
C GLU A 459 -0.34 32.88 -11.33
N VAL A 460 -0.81 34.01 -10.77
CA VAL A 460 -0.45 34.44 -9.42
C VAL A 460 -0.96 33.45 -8.37
N LEU A 461 -2.20 32.98 -8.50
CA LEU A 461 -2.74 31.96 -7.61
C LEU A 461 -1.97 30.65 -7.72
N VAL A 462 -1.61 30.21 -8.92
CA VAL A 462 -0.79 29.01 -9.16
C VAL A 462 0.62 29.16 -8.57
N PHE A 463 1.22 30.35 -8.67
CA PHE A 463 2.51 30.62 -8.03
C PHE A 463 2.41 30.55 -6.51
N ILE A 464 1.33 31.07 -5.91
CA ILE A 464 1.04 30.92 -4.48
C ILE A 464 0.84 29.44 -4.12
N GLU A 465 0.13 28.65 -4.94
CA GLU A 465 -0.05 27.21 -4.76
C GLU A 465 1.31 26.47 -4.81
N MET A 466 2.19 26.83 -5.74
CA MET A 466 3.56 26.31 -5.83
C MET A 466 4.39 26.65 -4.57
N LEU A 467 4.29 27.88 -4.08
CA LEU A 467 4.93 28.28 -2.83
C LEU A 467 4.35 27.51 -1.64
N ASN A 468 3.02 27.36 -1.57
CA ASN A 468 2.38 26.55 -0.54
C ASN A 468 2.91 25.11 -0.57
N ALA A 469 3.13 24.52 -1.75
CA ALA A 469 3.79 23.22 -1.87
C ALA A 469 5.22 23.24 -1.32
N LEU A 470 6.02 24.25 -1.66
CA LEU A 470 7.38 24.40 -1.14
C LEU A 470 7.42 24.53 0.39
N TYR A 471 6.48 25.26 0.97
CA TYR A 471 6.34 25.47 2.41
C TYR A 471 5.51 24.39 3.13
N ARG A 472 4.97 23.41 2.40
CA ARG A 472 4.06 22.36 2.91
C ARG A 472 2.81 22.92 3.61
N PHE A 473 2.31 24.06 3.14
CA PHE A 473 0.99 24.53 3.52
C PHE A 473 -0.06 23.76 2.72
N PRO A 474 -1.19 23.35 3.33
CA PRO A 474 -2.30 22.78 2.59
C PRO A 474 -2.84 23.79 1.58
N TYR A 475 -3.16 23.33 0.38
CA TYR A 475 -3.80 24.16 -0.65
C TYR A 475 -4.72 23.29 -1.50
N LYS A 476 -5.76 23.93 -2.07
CA LYS A 476 -6.64 23.31 -3.05
C LYS A 476 -6.09 23.57 -4.44
N ILE A 477 -6.10 22.56 -5.31
CA ILE A 477 -5.67 22.71 -6.69
C ILE A 477 -6.69 22.08 -7.63
N TRP A 478 -7.06 22.85 -8.65
CA TRP A 478 -7.98 22.41 -9.69
C TRP A 478 -7.19 21.74 -10.81
N VAL A 479 -7.81 20.82 -11.54
CA VAL A 479 -7.17 20.11 -12.65
C VAL A 479 -6.53 21.07 -13.67
N THR A 480 -7.22 22.15 -14.04
CA THR A 480 -6.68 23.18 -14.95
C THR A 480 -5.45 23.90 -14.39
N ARG A 481 -5.41 24.17 -13.07
CA ARG A 481 -4.27 24.76 -12.38
C ARG A 481 -3.11 23.79 -12.23
N LEU A 482 -3.39 22.49 -12.15
CA LEU A 482 -2.36 21.45 -12.03
C LEU A 482 -1.43 21.44 -13.25
N PHE A 483 -1.95 21.70 -14.46
CA PHE A 483 -1.11 21.86 -15.65
C PHE A 483 -0.14 23.03 -15.51
N ILE A 484 -0.65 24.20 -15.08
CA ILE A 484 0.13 25.43 -14.94
C ILE A 484 1.16 25.27 -13.81
N VAL A 485 0.77 24.75 -12.65
CA VAL A 485 1.70 24.56 -11.51
C VAL A 485 2.80 23.58 -11.87
N THR A 486 2.51 22.56 -12.69
CA THR A 486 3.52 21.59 -13.13
C THR A 486 4.51 22.24 -14.08
N LYS A 487 4.04 23.05 -15.05
CA LYS A 487 4.91 23.80 -15.95
C LYS A 487 5.79 24.78 -15.17
N MET A 488 5.19 25.53 -14.24
CA MET A 488 5.89 26.51 -13.42
C MET A 488 6.90 25.83 -12.47
N ALA A 489 6.53 24.72 -11.85
CA ALA A 489 7.43 23.96 -11.00
C ALA A 489 8.54 23.24 -11.76
N ASP A 490 8.34 22.88 -13.02
CA ASP A 490 9.40 22.40 -13.90
C ASP A 490 10.41 23.51 -14.20
N TYR A 491 9.91 24.70 -14.56
CA TYR A 491 10.74 25.89 -14.79
C TYR A 491 11.58 26.26 -13.57
N TYR A 492 10.97 26.33 -12.39
CA TYR A 492 11.67 26.62 -11.13
C TYR A 492 12.34 25.41 -10.47
N CYS A 493 12.41 24.26 -11.17
CA CYS A 493 13.07 23.04 -10.70
C CYS A 493 12.57 22.50 -9.35
N CYS A 494 11.28 22.70 -9.03
CA CYS A 494 10.65 22.31 -7.78
C CYS A 494 9.52 21.25 -7.93
N LEU A 495 9.46 20.55 -9.06
CA LEU A 495 8.53 19.43 -9.30
C LEU A 495 8.44 18.44 -8.12
N PRO A 496 9.54 18.03 -7.43
CA PRO A 496 9.44 17.12 -6.29
C PRO A 496 8.61 17.66 -5.13
N ALA A 497 8.64 18.97 -4.88
CA ALA A 497 7.89 19.60 -3.79
C ALA A 497 6.39 19.66 -4.11
N VAL A 498 6.03 20.01 -5.35
CA VAL A 498 4.64 19.98 -5.85
C VAL A 498 4.10 18.55 -5.83
N SER A 499 4.87 17.61 -6.38
CA SER A 499 4.62 16.18 -6.36
C SER A 499 4.33 15.66 -4.93
N HIS A 500 5.20 15.94 -3.97
CA HIS A 500 5.05 15.43 -2.61
C HIS A 500 3.77 15.90 -1.90
N ASN A 501 3.32 17.12 -2.17
CA ASN A 501 2.13 17.69 -1.52
C ASN A 501 0.83 17.42 -2.28
N LEU A 502 0.91 17.00 -3.55
CA LEU A 502 -0.25 16.80 -4.44
C LEU A 502 -1.34 15.90 -3.82
N PHE A 503 -0.93 14.89 -3.04
CA PHE A 503 -1.85 13.96 -2.39
C PHE A 503 -2.77 14.67 -1.38
N ALA A 504 -2.21 15.51 -0.51
CA ALA A 504 -3.00 16.28 0.46
C ALA A 504 -3.91 17.30 -0.23
N CYS A 505 -3.50 17.78 -1.41
CA CYS A 505 -4.29 18.71 -2.21
C CYS A 505 -5.51 18.05 -2.83
N PHE A 506 -5.38 16.82 -3.37
CA PHE A 506 -6.52 16.13 -3.99
C PHE A 506 -7.63 15.79 -3.00
N ASP A 507 -7.30 15.48 -1.74
CA ASP A 507 -8.33 15.20 -0.71
C ASP A 507 -9.17 16.44 -0.36
N GLN A 508 -8.60 17.64 -0.56
CA GLN A 508 -9.26 18.92 -0.27
C GLN A 508 -9.90 19.59 -1.50
N SER A 509 -9.68 19.03 -2.69
CA SER A 509 -10.07 19.61 -3.97
C SER A 509 -11.25 18.85 -4.58
N ASN A 510 -12.15 19.57 -5.27
CA ASN A 510 -13.20 18.92 -6.04
C ASN A 510 -12.58 18.32 -7.31
N ASN A 511 -12.54 16.98 -7.38
CA ASN A 511 -11.85 16.21 -8.41
C ASN A 511 -12.79 15.69 -9.51
N GLU A 512 -14.03 16.18 -9.60
CA GLU A 512 -15.02 15.77 -10.60
C GLU A 512 -14.49 15.78 -12.05
N TYR A 513 -13.48 16.60 -12.33
CA TYR A 513 -12.90 16.77 -13.66
C TYR A 513 -11.71 15.84 -13.97
N ILE A 514 -11.26 14.99 -13.04
CA ILE A 514 -10.10 14.10 -13.32
C ILE A 514 -10.41 13.16 -14.49
N ALA A 515 -11.63 12.63 -14.57
CA ALA A 515 -12.06 11.76 -15.66
C ALA A 515 -12.00 12.47 -17.03
N GLU A 516 -12.49 13.71 -17.10
CA GLU A 516 -12.54 14.52 -18.33
C GLU A 516 -11.15 14.83 -18.88
N TYR A 517 -10.18 15.09 -17.99
CA TYR A 517 -8.81 15.46 -18.37
C TYR A 517 -7.80 14.32 -18.22
N ALA A 518 -8.26 13.08 -17.97
CA ALA A 518 -7.39 11.96 -17.61
C ALA A 518 -6.25 11.72 -18.62
N ALA A 519 -6.54 11.82 -19.93
CA ALA A 519 -5.54 11.66 -20.98
C ALA A 519 -4.42 12.72 -20.92
N GLN A 520 -4.78 13.98 -20.68
CA GLN A 520 -3.83 15.08 -20.55
C GLN A 520 -3.07 15.01 -19.21
N LEU A 521 -3.76 14.58 -18.16
CA LEU A 521 -3.19 14.41 -16.83
C LEU A 521 -2.18 13.25 -16.74
N LEU A 522 -2.21 12.27 -17.64
CA LEU A 522 -1.23 11.18 -17.65
C LEU A 522 0.21 11.70 -17.84
N ASP A 523 0.42 12.62 -18.77
CA ASP A 523 1.75 13.21 -19.01
C ASP A 523 2.19 14.06 -17.80
N ILE A 524 1.27 14.78 -17.18
CA ILE A 524 1.52 15.56 -15.96
C ILE A 524 1.86 14.65 -14.78
N ALA A 525 1.09 13.59 -14.57
CA ALA A 525 1.31 12.62 -13.51
C ALA A 525 2.64 11.89 -13.69
N TYR A 526 2.99 11.56 -14.93
CA TYR A 526 4.29 11.00 -15.29
C TYR A 526 5.42 11.98 -14.98
N LYS A 527 5.29 13.26 -15.38
CA LYS A 527 6.27 14.32 -15.14
C LYS A 527 6.47 14.61 -13.65
N LEU A 528 5.39 14.69 -12.88
CA LEU A 528 5.40 14.83 -11.43
C LEU A 528 5.86 13.54 -10.72
N ARG A 529 5.92 12.40 -11.40
CA ARG A 529 6.18 11.07 -10.82
C ARG A 529 5.18 10.72 -9.71
N GLN A 530 3.92 11.09 -9.89
CA GLN A 530 2.85 10.87 -8.93
C GLN A 530 2.09 9.57 -9.23
N PRO A 531 2.35 8.48 -8.48
CA PRO A 531 1.85 7.15 -8.86
C PRO A 531 0.35 7.01 -8.73
N LEU A 532 -0.29 7.72 -7.78
CA LEU A 532 -1.74 7.66 -7.58
C LEU A 532 -2.48 8.37 -8.71
N LEU A 533 -2.12 9.63 -8.98
CA LEU A 533 -2.68 10.38 -10.10
C LEU A 533 -2.47 9.64 -11.44
N PHE A 534 -1.29 9.07 -11.64
CA PHE A 534 -0.99 8.31 -12.85
C PHE A 534 -1.88 7.06 -12.96
N LYS A 535 -2.01 6.28 -11.88
CA LYS A 535 -2.86 5.07 -11.87
C LYS A 535 -4.33 5.42 -12.13
N ASP A 536 -4.87 6.42 -11.48
CA ASP A 536 -6.28 6.79 -11.61
C ASP A 536 -6.59 7.35 -13.00
N CYS A 537 -5.76 8.25 -13.52
CA CYS A 537 -5.90 8.75 -14.89
C CYS A 537 -5.80 7.61 -15.91
N LEU A 538 -4.92 6.64 -15.67
CA LEU A 538 -4.75 5.49 -16.55
C LEU A 538 -5.96 4.57 -16.53
N ILE A 539 -6.57 4.34 -15.35
CA ILE A 539 -7.82 3.58 -15.23
C ILE A 539 -8.93 4.29 -16.01
N HIS A 540 -9.10 5.61 -15.87
CA HIS A 540 -10.10 6.37 -16.65
C HIS A 540 -9.87 6.24 -18.16
N VAL A 541 -8.63 6.43 -18.62
CA VAL A 541 -8.28 6.36 -20.06
C VAL A 541 -8.43 4.95 -20.64
N THR A 542 -8.15 3.91 -19.85
CA THR A 542 -8.18 2.51 -20.31
C THR A 542 -9.55 1.86 -20.16
N GLY A 543 -10.38 2.38 -19.24
CA GLY A 543 -11.75 1.94 -19.04
C GLY A 543 -12.70 2.40 -20.13
N TYR A 544 -12.41 3.52 -20.81
CA TYR A 544 -13.25 4.08 -21.87
C TYR A 544 -13.06 3.35 -23.21
N MET A 545 -14.16 2.90 -23.80
CA MET A 545 -14.19 2.13 -25.05
C MET A 545 -14.96 2.87 -26.18
N PRO A 546 -14.53 4.05 -26.65
CA PRO A 546 -15.19 4.68 -27.77
C PRO A 546 -14.86 3.90 -29.07
N PRO A 547 -15.84 3.72 -29.97
CA PRO A 547 -15.65 3.08 -31.27
C PRO A 547 -14.62 3.81 -32.16
N ASP A 548 -14.45 5.12 -31.97
CA ASP A 548 -13.56 5.97 -32.76
C ASP A 548 -12.36 6.46 -31.92
N SER A 549 -11.35 5.59 -31.80
CA SER A 549 -10.12 5.80 -31.00
C SER A 549 -9.14 6.90 -31.49
N ARG A 550 -9.60 7.94 -32.18
CA ARG A 550 -8.71 8.99 -32.72
C ARG A 550 -8.29 10.06 -31.72
N ASP A 551 -8.88 10.13 -30.52
CA ASP A 551 -8.58 11.21 -29.55
C ASP A 551 -7.30 11.00 -28.70
N PHE A 552 -6.52 9.93 -28.93
CA PHE A 552 -5.24 9.71 -28.24
C PHE A 552 -4.11 10.64 -28.70
N HIS A 553 -4.36 11.58 -29.62
CA HIS A 553 -3.35 12.49 -30.15
C HIS A 553 -2.71 13.42 -29.10
N HIS A 554 -3.26 13.49 -27.88
CA HIS A 554 -2.77 14.35 -26.80
C HIS A 554 -1.71 13.72 -25.88
N VAL A 555 -1.48 12.40 -25.94
CA VAL A 555 -0.44 11.76 -25.12
C VAL A 555 0.91 11.87 -25.83
N CYS A 556 1.81 12.69 -25.29
CA CYS A 556 3.07 13.03 -25.94
C CYS A 556 4.14 11.94 -25.79
N SER A 557 4.03 11.08 -24.79
CA SER A 557 5.04 10.06 -24.47
C SER A 557 4.69 8.69 -25.06
N LYS A 558 5.53 8.18 -25.97
CA LYS A 558 5.47 6.81 -26.49
C LYS A 558 5.40 5.76 -25.37
N VAL A 559 6.10 6.02 -24.26
CA VAL A 559 6.11 5.14 -23.08
C VAL A 559 4.74 5.10 -22.40
N VAL A 560 4.08 6.26 -22.28
CA VAL A 560 2.73 6.35 -21.69
C VAL A 560 1.73 5.66 -22.62
N CYS A 561 1.83 5.85 -23.94
CA CYS A 561 1.01 5.13 -24.92
C CYS A 561 1.17 3.61 -24.83
N ASP A 562 2.39 3.09 -24.74
CA ASP A 562 2.64 1.66 -24.59
C ASP A 562 2.00 1.10 -23.30
N VAL A 563 2.07 1.87 -22.20
CA VAL A 563 1.45 1.52 -20.92
C VAL A 563 -0.08 1.53 -21.00
N ILE A 564 -0.67 2.54 -21.65
CA ILE A 564 -2.12 2.60 -21.92
C ILE A 564 -2.55 1.36 -22.71
N MET A 565 -1.84 1.00 -23.77
CA MET A 565 -2.19 -0.16 -24.60
C MET A 565 -2.12 -1.47 -23.82
N LYS A 566 -1.11 -1.65 -22.95
CA LYS A 566 -1.01 -2.82 -22.06
C LYS A 566 -2.17 -2.90 -21.07
N ALA A 567 -2.47 -1.79 -20.40
CA ALA A 567 -3.57 -1.72 -19.44
C ALA A 567 -4.93 -1.98 -20.12
N ARG A 568 -5.14 -1.43 -21.32
CA ARG A 568 -6.34 -1.69 -22.13
C ARG A 568 -6.46 -3.16 -22.54
N ASN A 569 -5.36 -3.78 -22.96
CA ASN A 569 -5.35 -5.21 -23.29
C ASN A 569 -5.69 -6.08 -22.08
N GLU A 570 -5.25 -5.70 -20.88
CA GLU A 570 -5.62 -6.39 -19.64
C GLU A 570 -7.12 -6.25 -19.32
N VAL A 571 -7.70 -5.05 -19.45
CA VAL A 571 -9.15 -4.84 -19.31
C VAL A 571 -9.90 -5.72 -20.31
N ASN A 572 -9.50 -5.72 -21.58
CA ASN A 572 -10.11 -6.55 -22.63
C ASN A 572 -10.04 -8.03 -22.30
N ARG A 573 -8.88 -8.50 -21.85
CA ARG A 573 -8.67 -9.90 -21.46
C ARG A 573 -9.64 -10.31 -20.35
N ARG A 574 -9.85 -9.45 -19.35
CA ARG A 574 -10.80 -9.72 -18.25
C ARG A 574 -12.24 -9.69 -18.71
N VAL A 575 -12.59 -8.76 -19.58
CA VAL A 575 -13.94 -8.70 -20.18
C VAL A 575 -14.23 -9.99 -20.95
N VAL A 576 -13.29 -10.47 -21.78
CA VAL A 576 -13.44 -11.73 -22.53
C VAL A 576 -13.52 -12.94 -21.59
N ASP A 577 -12.66 -13.02 -20.58
CA ASP A 577 -12.70 -14.09 -19.57
C ASP A 577 -14.05 -14.10 -18.83
N ALA A 578 -14.57 -12.92 -18.45
CA ALA A 578 -15.88 -12.80 -17.84
C ALA A 578 -17.01 -13.24 -18.78
N GLN A 579 -16.96 -12.87 -20.06
CA GLN A 579 -17.92 -13.34 -21.08
C GLN A 579 -17.89 -14.86 -21.24
N GLN A 580 -16.70 -15.45 -21.32
CA GLN A 580 -16.53 -16.91 -21.42
C GLN A 580 -17.08 -17.63 -20.19
N ARG A 581 -16.80 -17.12 -18.99
CA ARG A 581 -17.34 -17.69 -17.75
C ARG A 581 -18.85 -17.55 -17.65
N LEU A 582 -19.41 -16.42 -18.06
CA LEU A 582 -20.87 -16.25 -18.13
C LEU A 582 -21.49 -17.29 -19.07
N LEU A 583 -20.90 -17.51 -20.25
CA LEU A 583 -21.36 -18.53 -21.21
C LEU A 583 -21.28 -19.96 -20.64
N LEU A 584 -20.24 -20.26 -19.85
CA LEU A 584 -20.10 -21.57 -19.19
C LEU A 584 -21.08 -21.76 -18.03
N CYS A 585 -21.47 -20.68 -17.34
CA CYS A 585 -22.51 -20.70 -16.31
C CYS A 585 -23.93 -20.88 -16.88
N THR A 586 -24.14 -20.72 -18.19
CA THR A 586 -25.47 -20.78 -18.84
C THR A 586 -25.82 -22.14 -19.44
N SER A 587 -25.57 -23.24 -18.73
CA SER A 587 -25.91 -24.59 -19.21
C SER A 587 -27.41 -24.92 -19.22
N SER A 588 -28.28 -24.05 -18.67
CA SER A 588 -29.73 -24.20 -18.75
C SER A 588 -30.36 -23.25 -19.78
N GLU A 589 -31.37 -23.75 -20.50
CA GLU A 589 -32.16 -22.96 -21.47
C GLU A 589 -32.80 -21.72 -20.81
N GLU A 590 -33.14 -21.81 -19.52
CA GLU A 590 -33.66 -20.70 -18.72
C GLU A 590 -32.63 -19.58 -18.53
N ARG A 591 -31.36 -19.91 -18.29
CA ARG A 591 -30.29 -18.91 -18.13
C ARG A 591 -29.96 -18.19 -19.44
N SER A 592 -30.03 -18.90 -20.57
CA SER A 592 -29.86 -18.29 -21.89
C SER A 592 -30.99 -17.28 -22.19
N LYS A 593 -32.24 -17.63 -21.85
CA LYS A 593 -33.38 -16.70 -21.94
C LYS A 593 -33.21 -15.51 -21.00
N LEU A 594 -32.66 -15.72 -19.81
CA LEU A 594 -32.36 -14.67 -18.84
C LEU A 594 -31.34 -13.65 -19.38
N LEU A 595 -30.23 -14.12 -19.98
CA LEU A 595 -29.21 -13.26 -20.58
C LEU A 595 -29.78 -12.40 -21.72
N GLY A 596 -30.63 -12.99 -22.57
CA GLY A 596 -31.32 -12.27 -23.65
C GLY A 596 -32.32 -11.24 -23.12
N HIS A 597 -33.11 -11.62 -22.10
CA HIS A 597 -34.07 -10.72 -21.47
C HIS A 597 -33.38 -9.49 -20.85
N PHE A 598 -32.28 -9.67 -20.10
CA PHE A 598 -31.54 -8.54 -19.53
C PHE A 598 -30.90 -7.63 -20.57
N TRP A 599 -30.54 -8.18 -21.73
CA TRP A 599 -30.06 -7.39 -22.85
C TRP A 599 -31.17 -6.50 -23.41
N GLU A 600 -32.35 -7.07 -23.65
CA GLU A 600 -33.52 -6.35 -24.15
C GLU A 600 -34.00 -5.29 -23.14
N THR A 601 -34.15 -5.64 -21.87
CA THR A 601 -34.53 -4.69 -20.80
C THR A 601 -33.50 -3.57 -20.64
N GLY A 602 -32.21 -3.89 -20.68
CA GLY A 602 -31.17 -2.87 -20.62
C GLY A 602 -31.19 -1.94 -21.83
N CYS A 603 -31.47 -2.46 -23.04
CA CYS A 603 -31.62 -1.65 -24.25
C CYS A 603 -32.86 -0.74 -24.17
N GLU A 604 -33.97 -1.22 -23.62
CA GLU A 604 -35.18 -0.41 -23.39
C GLU A 604 -34.92 0.70 -22.34
N GLU A 605 -34.20 0.40 -21.26
CA GLU A 605 -33.83 1.38 -20.22
C GLU A 605 -32.88 2.48 -20.72
N THR A 606 -32.09 2.20 -21.75
CA THR A 606 -31.02 3.09 -22.27
C THR A 606 -31.33 3.70 -23.63
N GLU A 607 -32.59 3.67 -24.07
CA GLU A 607 -33.02 4.16 -25.40
C GLU A 607 -32.19 3.56 -26.56
N GLY A 608 -31.70 2.33 -26.40
CA GLY A 608 -30.93 1.58 -27.40
C GLY A 608 -29.40 1.70 -27.31
N GLN A 609 -28.85 2.38 -26.31
CA GLN A 609 -27.40 2.52 -26.10
C GLN A 609 -26.91 1.76 -24.86
N LEU A 610 -27.19 0.45 -24.80
CA LEU A 610 -26.72 -0.38 -23.69
C LEU A 610 -25.23 -0.67 -23.85
N SER A 611 -24.42 -0.07 -22.99
CA SER A 611 -22.99 -0.37 -22.91
C SER A 611 -22.75 -1.75 -22.29
N LEU A 612 -21.60 -2.37 -22.63
CA LEU A 612 -21.24 -3.68 -22.11
C LEU A 612 -21.03 -3.66 -20.58
N SER A 613 -20.45 -2.58 -20.06
CA SER A 613 -20.28 -2.35 -18.62
C SER A 613 -21.62 -2.24 -17.90
N ARG A 614 -22.61 -1.55 -18.49
CA ARG A 614 -23.97 -1.47 -17.94
C ARG A 614 -24.69 -2.81 -17.99
N TYR A 615 -24.55 -3.55 -19.10
CA TYR A 615 -25.10 -4.90 -19.21
C TYR A 615 -24.56 -5.84 -18.12
N PHE A 616 -23.24 -5.87 -17.90
CA PHE A 616 -22.64 -6.70 -16.85
C PHE A 616 -23.11 -6.28 -15.46
N ARG A 617 -23.26 -4.98 -15.21
CA ARG A 617 -23.82 -4.51 -13.95
C ARG A 617 -25.23 -5.02 -13.72
N ILE A 618 -26.11 -4.92 -14.72
CA ILE A 618 -27.49 -5.42 -14.64
C ILE A 618 -27.48 -6.92 -14.32
N LEU A 619 -26.64 -7.72 -14.98
CA LEU A 619 -26.51 -9.15 -14.69
C LEU A 619 -26.08 -9.43 -13.24
N ALA A 620 -25.08 -8.71 -12.74
CA ALA A 620 -24.58 -8.86 -11.37
C ALA A 620 -25.59 -8.41 -10.31
N GLU A 621 -26.42 -7.39 -10.60
CA GLU A 621 -27.48 -6.94 -9.68
C GLU A 621 -28.60 -7.97 -9.51
N HIS A 622 -28.84 -8.80 -10.53
CA HIS A 622 -29.97 -9.73 -10.56
C HIS A 622 -29.61 -11.16 -10.10
N ASP A 623 -28.35 -11.58 -10.20
CA ASP A 623 -27.93 -12.95 -9.86
C ASP A 623 -26.56 -12.96 -9.15
N SER A 624 -26.48 -13.63 -8.01
CA SER A 624 -25.27 -13.67 -7.18
C SER A 624 -24.14 -14.53 -7.76
N GLU A 625 -24.45 -15.53 -8.60
CA GLU A 625 -23.48 -16.31 -9.35
C GLU A 625 -22.85 -15.45 -10.45
N PHE A 626 -23.67 -14.67 -11.18
CA PHE A 626 -23.17 -13.66 -12.12
C PHE A 626 -22.37 -12.57 -11.41
N ALA A 627 -22.80 -12.11 -10.24
CA ALA A 627 -22.04 -11.15 -9.44
C ALA A 627 -20.64 -11.69 -9.08
N SER A 628 -20.54 -12.97 -8.70
CA SER A 628 -19.25 -13.62 -8.43
C SER A 628 -18.35 -13.67 -9.66
N VAL A 629 -18.90 -14.08 -10.81
CA VAL A 629 -18.18 -14.14 -12.09
C VAL A 629 -17.71 -12.76 -12.57
N LEU A 630 -18.56 -11.74 -12.41
CA LEU A 630 -18.33 -10.39 -12.90
C LEU A 630 -17.57 -9.49 -11.91
N SER A 631 -17.38 -9.94 -10.67
CA SER A 631 -16.72 -9.17 -9.60
C SER A 631 -15.37 -8.59 -10.02
N ASN A 632 -14.55 -9.36 -10.75
CA ASN A 632 -13.22 -8.95 -11.21
C ASN A 632 -13.24 -7.84 -12.27
N VAL A 633 -14.34 -7.69 -13.01
CA VAL A 633 -14.50 -6.72 -14.10
C VAL A 633 -15.26 -5.48 -13.62
N LEU A 634 -16.18 -5.64 -12.67
CA LEU A 634 -16.96 -4.54 -12.08
C LEU A 634 -16.26 -3.86 -10.89
N GLN A 635 -15.21 -4.46 -10.34
CA GLN A 635 -14.42 -3.86 -9.26
C GLN A 635 -13.79 -2.53 -9.71
N CYS A 636 -14.03 -1.48 -8.94
CA CYS A 636 -13.40 -0.17 -9.13
C CYS A 636 -12.05 -0.11 -8.44
N GLU A 637 -10.99 0.18 -9.20
CA GLU A 637 -9.62 0.32 -8.69
C GLU A 637 -9.19 1.79 -8.52
N LEU A 638 -10.08 2.76 -8.77
CA LEU A 638 -9.84 4.19 -8.54
C LEU A 638 -9.62 4.48 -7.04
N ARG A 639 -8.72 5.41 -6.73
CA ARG A 639 -8.31 5.71 -5.35
C ARG A 639 -8.51 7.16 -4.94
N LEU A 640 -8.58 8.08 -5.89
CA LEU A 640 -8.83 9.49 -5.64
C LEU A 640 -10.29 9.68 -5.25
N PRO A 641 -10.57 10.49 -4.22
CA PRO A 641 -11.93 10.75 -3.78
C PRO A 641 -12.70 11.50 -4.87
N SER A 642 -13.79 10.90 -5.31
CA SER A 642 -14.85 11.52 -6.10
C SER A 642 -16.13 11.53 -5.27
N GLU A 643 -16.91 12.60 -5.35
CA GLU A 643 -18.23 12.66 -4.69
C GLU A 643 -19.22 11.64 -5.30
N SER A 644 -18.99 11.25 -6.57
CA SER A 644 -19.69 10.17 -7.26
C SER A 644 -19.01 8.82 -7.02
N SER A 645 -19.73 7.82 -6.54
CA SER A 645 -19.25 6.43 -6.52
C SER A 645 -19.02 5.96 -7.96
N HIS A 646 -17.77 6.01 -8.45
CA HIS A 646 -17.42 5.49 -9.77
C HIS A 646 -17.56 3.97 -9.71
N GLU A 647 -18.59 3.50 -10.39
CA GLU A 647 -19.02 2.12 -10.38
C GLU A 647 -19.26 1.76 -11.84
N ALA A 648 -18.58 0.73 -12.36
CA ALA A 648 -18.71 0.33 -13.75
C ALA A 648 -20.19 0.10 -14.11
N GLY A 649 -20.73 0.86 -15.07
CA GLY A 649 -22.14 0.79 -15.47
C GLY A 649 -23.14 1.41 -14.48
N SER A 650 -22.75 2.42 -13.70
CA SER A 650 -23.65 3.16 -12.78
C SER A 650 -24.82 3.85 -13.49
N ARG A 651 -25.93 4.10 -12.78
CA ARG A 651 -27.18 4.70 -13.28
C ARG A 651 -27.13 6.22 -13.45
N TYR A 652 -26.11 6.89 -12.90
CA TYR A 652 -26.01 8.35 -12.92
C TYR A 652 -25.06 8.84 -14.03
N LEU A 653 -25.51 9.88 -14.73
CA LEU A 653 -25.09 10.43 -16.02
C LEU A 653 -23.56 10.39 -16.32
N ASN A 654 -23.26 10.09 -17.59
CA ASN A 654 -21.97 10.13 -18.31
C ASN A 654 -20.95 8.99 -18.11
N ASP A 655 -21.13 8.11 -17.12
CA ASP A 655 -20.14 7.06 -16.80
C ASP A 655 -20.56 5.64 -17.17
N THR A 656 -21.57 5.50 -18.05
CA THR A 656 -22.15 4.20 -18.40
C THR A 656 -21.16 3.27 -19.12
N ASP A 657 -20.11 3.79 -19.73
CA ASP A 657 -19.29 3.06 -20.73
C ASP A 657 -17.92 2.62 -20.23
N HIS A 658 -17.64 2.76 -18.92
CA HIS A 658 -16.30 2.53 -18.37
C HIS A 658 -16.18 1.24 -17.57
N PHE A 659 -15.06 0.52 -17.77
CA PHE A 659 -14.56 -0.50 -16.84
C PHE A 659 -13.38 0.03 -16.02
N TYR A 660 -13.51 0.10 -14.69
CA TYR A 660 -12.44 0.61 -13.81
C TYR A 660 -11.54 -0.48 -13.22
N CYS A 661 -11.45 -1.63 -13.88
CA CYS A 661 -10.76 -2.82 -13.36
C CYS A 661 -9.30 -2.95 -13.82
N ALA A 662 -8.75 -1.94 -14.50
CA ALA A 662 -7.37 -1.95 -14.95
C ALA A 662 -6.41 -2.07 -13.76
N ARG A 663 -5.67 -3.18 -13.67
CA ARG A 663 -4.56 -3.32 -12.72
C ARG A 663 -3.25 -3.31 -13.49
N LEU A 664 -2.42 -2.31 -13.20
CA LEU A 664 -1.00 -2.42 -13.47
C LEU A 664 -0.31 -2.97 -12.24
N LEU A 665 0.41 -4.06 -12.45
CA LEU A 665 1.35 -4.53 -11.46
C LEU A 665 2.52 -3.55 -11.44
N ASP A 666 3.19 -3.36 -10.31
CA ASP A 666 4.30 -2.39 -10.23
C ASP A 666 5.46 -2.73 -11.19
N ARG A 667 5.49 -3.96 -11.73
CA ARG A 667 6.39 -4.40 -12.82
C ARG A 667 6.09 -3.77 -14.18
N ASP A 668 4.88 -3.26 -14.39
CA ASP A 668 4.41 -2.68 -15.65
C ASP A 668 4.65 -1.15 -15.70
N LEU A 669 5.14 -0.57 -14.61
CA LEU A 669 5.61 0.81 -14.58
C LEU A 669 6.92 0.92 -15.39
N PRO A 670 7.11 2.02 -16.15
CA PRO A 670 8.28 2.22 -17.00
C PRO A 670 9.60 2.35 -16.21
N ILE A 671 9.52 2.47 -14.87
CA ILE A 671 10.67 2.57 -14.00
C ILE A 671 10.57 1.51 -12.90
N LYS A 672 11.50 0.55 -12.90
CA LYS A 672 11.67 -0.42 -11.82
C LYS A 672 12.80 0.04 -10.90
N LYS A 673 12.45 0.35 -9.65
CA LYS A 673 13.42 0.75 -8.63
C LYS A 673 13.69 -0.42 -7.70
N PHE A 674 14.95 -0.83 -7.59
CA PHE A 674 15.40 -1.68 -6.50
C PHE A 674 15.68 -0.76 -5.32
N ASP A 675 15.11 -1.08 -4.16
CA ASP A 675 15.26 -0.32 -2.92
C ASP A 675 16.00 -1.18 -1.88
N VAL A 676 17.07 -0.61 -1.34
CA VAL A 676 17.84 -1.19 -0.23
C VAL A 676 17.71 -0.21 0.94
N PRO A 677 17.23 -0.66 2.11
CA PRO A 677 17.05 0.23 3.26
C PRO A 677 18.34 1.02 3.57
N GLY A 678 18.24 2.35 3.52
CA GLY A 678 19.37 3.24 3.83
C GLY A 678 20.32 3.54 2.67
N GLN A 679 20.06 3.05 1.45
CA GLN A 679 20.86 3.36 0.26
C GLN A 679 20.00 3.89 -0.89
N LEU A 680 20.42 5.00 -1.50
CA LEU A 680 19.84 5.50 -2.74
C LEU A 680 20.45 4.73 -3.92
N PRO A 681 19.64 4.29 -4.90
CA PRO A 681 20.19 3.72 -6.12
C PRO A 681 20.98 4.79 -6.89
N ASP A 682 22.20 4.43 -7.27
CA ASP A 682 23.22 5.27 -7.89
C ASP A 682 23.47 4.89 -9.36
N THR A 683 22.86 3.78 -9.81
CA THR A 683 23.00 3.22 -11.16
C THR A 683 21.65 3.16 -11.84
N ARG A 684 21.58 3.64 -13.09
CA ARG A 684 20.41 3.54 -13.95
C ARG A 684 20.71 2.71 -15.19
N PHE A 685 19.85 1.75 -15.49
CA PHE A 685 19.80 1.06 -16.78
C PHE A 685 18.63 1.59 -17.59
N ARG A 686 18.84 1.92 -18.86
CA ARG A 686 17.80 2.17 -19.86
C ARG A 686 17.84 1.00 -20.84
N LEU A 687 16.95 0.04 -20.65
CA LEU A 687 16.91 -1.16 -21.49
C LEU A 687 15.83 -1.00 -22.57
N PHE A 688 16.24 -1.21 -23.81
CA PHE A 688 15.46 -1.18 -25.04
C PHE A 688 14.63 0.10 -25.20
N GLU A 689 15.14 1.22 -24.67
CA GLU A 689 14.46 2.53 -24.59
C GLU A 689 13.08 2.52 -23.90
N LYS A 690 12.68 1.39 -23.31
CA LYS A 690 11.34 1.14 -22.78
C LYS A 690 11.31 0.98 -21.27
N MET A 691 12.41 0.55 -20.67
CA MET A 691 12.48 0.23 -19.25
C MET A 691 13.65 0.93 -18.57
N GLY A 692 13.34 1.86 -17.67
CA GLY A 692 14.29 2.40 -16.71
C GLY A 692 14.41 1.48 -15.51
N THR A 693 15.62 1.06 -15.15
CA THR A 693 15.86 0.30 -13.92
C THR A 693 16.84 1.04 -13.05
N HIS A 694 16.49 1.30 -11.79
CA HIS A 694 17.38 1.94 -10.83
C HIS A 694 17.88 0.89 -9.85
N ALA A 695 19.21 0.78 -9.71
CA ALA A 695 19.88 -0.23 -8.91
C ALA A 695 21.03 0.37 -8.10
N HIS A 696 21.57 -0.44 -7.18
CA HIS A 696 22.68 -0.08 -6.32
C HIS A 696 23.97 -0.72 -6.84
N LEU A 697 24.94 0.09 -7.22
CA LEU A 697 26.26 -0.31 -7.70
C LEU A 697 26.96 -1.30 -6.76
N PRO A 698 26.93 -1.12 -5.41
CA PRO A 698 27.58 -2.05 -4.50
C PRO A 698 27.01 -3.47 -4.60
N LEU A 699 25.70 -3.61 -4.81
CA LEU A 699 25.05 -4.92 -4.95
C LEU A 699 25.38 -5.56 -6.29
N LEU A 700 25.39 -4.77 -7.37
CA LEU A 700 25.78 -5.27 -8.70
C LEU A 700 27.22 -5.81 -8.67
N LYS A 701 28.15 -5.09 -8.03
CA LYS A 701 29.52 -5.56 -7.82
C LYS A 701 29.57 -6.80 -6.93
N MET A 702 28.82 -6.84 -5.83
CA MET A 702 28.83 -7.98 -4.91
C MET A 702 28.46 -9.29 -5.62
N HIS A 703 27.48 -9.26 -6.53
CA HIS A 703 26.89 -10.47 -7.11
C HIS A 703 27.32 -10.77 -8.55
N SER A 704 28.15 -9.94 -9.19
CA SER A 704 28.57 -10.16 -10.58
C SER A 704 30.05 -9.85 -10.78
N ALA A 705 30.79 -10.84 -11.28
CA ALA A 705 32.18 -10.65 -11.71
C ALA A 705 32.29 -9.69 -12.90
N PHE A 706 31.31 -9.70 -13.80
CA PHE A 706 31.22 -8.74 -14.90
C PHE A 706 31.16 -7.31 -14.36
N PHE A 707 30.19 -7.01 -13.50
CA PHE A 707 30.02 -5.66 -12.94
C PHE A 707 31.21 -5.23 -12.07
N ARG A 708 31.85 -6.14 -11.31
CA ARG A 708 33.13 -5.84 -10.62
C ARG A 708 34.20 -5.42 -11.61
N LYS A 709 34.52 -6.28 -12.56
CA LYS A 709 35.62 -6.06 -13.52
C LYS A 709 35.37 -4.83 -14.40
N PHE A 710 34.13 -4.62 -14.81
CA PHE A 710 33.77 -3.60 -15.77
C PHE A 710 33.64 -2.21 -15.12
N ILE A 711 32.98 -2.10 -13.96
CA ILE A 711 32.80 -0.80 -13.27
C ILE A 711 34.10 -0.34 -12.59
N ASP A 712 34.98 -1.26 -12.18
CA ASP A 712 36.30 -0.90 -11.64
C ASP A 712 37.34 -0.61 -12.75
N SER A 713 36.93 -0.63 -14.02
CA SER A 713 37.81 -0.29 -15.14
C SER A 713 38.12 1.22 -15.18
N PRO A 714 39.39 1.62 -15.31
CA PRO A 714 39.81 3.04 -15.29
C PRO A 714 39.34 3.85 -16.50
N ASP A 715 38.80 3.20 -17.54
CA ASP A 715 38.34 3.84 -18.77
C ASP A 715 36.88 4.34 -18.69
N GLU A 716 36.18 4.09 -17.58
CA GLU A 716 34.78 4.50 -17.39
C GLU A 716 34.69 5.96 -16.92
N ILE A 717 34.10 6.82 -17.75
CA ILE A 717 33.83 8.21 -17.42
C ILE A 717 32.49 8.25 -16.64
N PRO A 718 32.46 8.70 -15.37
CA PRO A 718 31.20 8.87 -14.64
C PRO A 718 30.27 9.84 -15.38
N ALA A 719 28.97 9.72 -15.12
CA ALA A 719 27.98 10.60 -15.75
C ALA A 719 28.37 12.09 -15.56
N LYS A 720 28.03 12.93 -16.55
CA LYS A 720 28.35 14.36 -16.54
C LYS A 720 27.93 15.01 -15.21
N ALA A 721 28.77 15.90 -14.68
CA ALA A 721 28.48 16.61 -13.44
C ALA A 721 27.08 17.26 -13.48
N GLY A 722 26.21 16.88 -12.53
CA GLY A 722 24.79 17.29 -12.48
C GLY A 722 23.79 16.20 -12.88
N ALA A 723 24.23 15.04 -13.36
CA ALA A 723 23.35 13.90 -13.60
C ALA A 723 22.77 13.34 -12.29
N ALA A 724 21.52 12.90 -12.33
CA ALA A 724 20.81 12.34 -11.17
C ALA A 724 21.34 10.95 -10.72
N PHE A 725 22.16 10.30 -11.55
CA PHE A 725 22.76 8.98 -11.30
C PHE A 725 24.26 9.06 -11.58
N ALA A 726 25.06 8.30 -10.81
CA ALA A 726 26.50 8.24 -11.00
C ALA A 726 26.87 7.47 -12.28
N TYR A 727 26.08 6.44 -12.61
CA TYR A 727 26.26 5.60 -13.78
C TYR A 727 24.95 5.42 -14.53
N GLU A 728 25.02 5.54 -15.86
CA GLU A 728 23.90 5.30 -16.75
C GLU A 728 24.30 4.34 -17.87
N TRP A 729 23.53 3.27 -17.99
CA TRP A 729 23.78 2.15 -18.90
C TRP A 729 22.64 2.03 -19.91
N VAL A 730 22.97 1.70 -21.15
CA VAL A 730 22.03 1.47 -22.25
C VAL A 730 22.31 0.12 -22.90
N ASP A 731 21.30 -0.47 -23.52
CA ASP A 731 21.48 -1.63 -24.36
C ASP A 731 22.16 -1.28 -25.69
N GLU A 732 23.04 -2.17 -26.15
CA GLU A 732 23.64 -2.19 -27.47
C GLU A 732 23.44 -3.59 -28.06
N VAL A 733 22.92 -3.67 -29.28
CA VAL A 733 22.74 -4.93 -30.00
C VAL A 733 24.07 -5.27 -30.67
N ASP A 734 24.49 -6.53 -30.58
CA ASP A 734 25.71 -6.99 -31.23
C ASP A 734 25.63 -6.76 -32.75
N ASP A 735 26.77 -6.46 -33.39
CA ASP A 735 26.81 -6.10 -34.81
C ASP A 735 26.24 -7.19 -35.75
N ASP A 736 26.27 -8.45 -35.29
CA ASP A 736 25.76 -9.63 -35.98
C ASP A 736 24.30 -9.98 -35.67
N GLY A 737 23.64 -9.24 -34.76
CA GLY A 737 22.26 -9.49 -34.32
C GLY A 737 22.08 -10.75 -33.47
N SER A 738 23.16 -11.43 -33.08
CA SER A 738 23.09 -12.67 -32.29
C SER A 738 22.71 -12.45 -30.82
N GLY A 739 22.79 -11.21 -30.35
CA GLY A 739 22.56 -10.85 -28.97
C GLY A 739 22.54 -9.36 -28.72
N TRP A 740 22.46 -9.01 -27.44
CA TRP A 740 22.59 -7.64 -26.95
C TRP A 740 23.37 -7.65 -25.65
N HIS A 741 24.06 -6.55 -25.39
CA HIS A 741 24.78 -6.32 -24.14
C HIS A 741 24.48 -4.90 -23.63
N ILE A 742 25.01 -4.57 -22.47
CA ILE A 742 24.89 -3.22 -21.89
C ILE A 742 26.20 -2.47 -22.00
N VAL A 743 26.13 -1.20 -22.35
CA VAL A 743 27.26 -0.27 -22.41
C VAL A 743 26.94 1.00 -21.65
N ALA A 744 27.97 1.71 -21.19
CA ALA A 744 27.77 3.05 -20.62
C ALA A 744 27.13 3.95 -21.69
N ASP A 745 26.14 4.77 -21.31
CA ASP A 745 25.44 5.69 -22.24
C ASP A 745 26.42 6.64 -22.94
N SER A 746 27.54 6.95 -22.28
CA SER A 746 28.66 7.72 -22.85
C SER A 746 29.37 7.02 -24.02
N ASN A 747 29.29 5.70 -24.12
CA ASN A 747 29.97 4.88 -25.11
C ASN A 747 29.03 4.35 -26.22
N ARG A 748 27.73 4.66 -26.16
CA ARG A 748 26.74 4.16 -27.12
C ARG A 748 27.11 4.58 -28.55
N LYS A 749 27.37 3.60 -29.43
CA LYS A 749 27.46 3.86 -30.87
C LYS A 749 26.06 4.12 -31.41
N SER A 750 25.87 5.20 -32.16
CA SER A 750 24.59 5.52 -32.79
C SER A 750 24.24 4.49 -33.86
N SER A 751 23.45 3.46 -33.52
CA SER A 751 22.95 2.49 -34.49
C SER A 751 21.41 2.43 -34.48
N ASN A 752 20.81 2.55 -35.66
CA ASN A 752 19.35 2.54 -35.87
C ASN A 752 18.75 1.12 -35.98
N LYS A 753 19.50 0.06 -35.60
CA LYS A 753 19.12 -1.35 -35.85
C LYS A 753 18.23 -2.00 -34.77
N LEU A 754 17.91 -1.29 -33.70
CA LEU A 754 17.23 -1.83 -32.50
C LEU A 754 15.81 -2.38 -32.73
N SER A 755 15.11 -1.97 -33.80
CA SER A 755 13.73 -2.41 -34.06
C SER A 755 13.59 -3.78 -34.73
N GLU A 756 14.62 -4.26 -35.43
CA GLU A 756 14.53 -5.53 -36.20
C GLU A 756 14.76 -6.77 -35.33
N GLY A 757 15.73 -6.75 -34.39
CA GLY A 757 16.05 -7.92 -33.55
C GLY A 757 14.93 -8.32 -32.56
N MET A 758 14.05 -7.39 -32.20
CA MET A 758 12.92 -7.65 -31.28
C MET A 758 11.82 -8.53 -31.92
N SER A 759 11.64 -8.46 -33.24
CA SER A 759 10.66 -9.27 -33.96
C SER A 759 11.09 -10.74 -34.09
N GLU A 760 12.39 -11.01 -34.17
CA GLU A 760 12.93 -12.39 -34.19
C GLU A 760 12.81 -13.08 -32.82
N LEU A 761 13.09 -12.37 -31.71
CA LEU A 761 12.93 -12.94 -30.37
C LEU A 761 11.48 -13.33 -30.06
N GLN A 762 10.49 -12.54 -30.50
CA GLN A 762 9.07 -12.87 -30.31
C GLN A 762 8.61 -14.08 -31.13
N SER A 763 9.23 -14.34 -32.29
CA SER A 763 8.95 -15.49 -33.14
C SER A 763 9.45 -16.81 -32.54
N LEU A 764 10.52 -16.79 -31.74
CA LEU A 764 11.15 -17.99 -31.15
C LEU A 764 10.33 -18.62 -30.00
N PHE A 765 9.53 -17.84 -29.29
CA PHE A 765 8.74 -18.32 -28.13
C PHE A 765 7.44 -19.04 -28.48
N ALA A 766 7.09 -19.19 -29.76
CA ALA A 766 5.78 -19.68 -30.19
C ALA A 766 5.64 -21.21 -30.31
N SER A 767 6.66 -22.01 -30.02
CA SER A 767 6.60 -23.48 -30.13
C SER A 767 6.80 -24.18 -28.78
N SER A 768 5.90 -25.09 -28.40
CA SER A 768 6.01 -25.85 -27.14
C SER A 768 7.25 -26.76 -27.09
N LYS A 769 7.82 -27.15 -28.24
CA LYS A 769 9.00 -28.02 -28.33
C LYS A 769 10.32 -27.29 -28.00
N THR A 770 10.44 -26.01 -28.33
CA THR A 770 11.64 -25.21 -28.02
C THR A 770 11.77 -24.95 -26.51
N ILE A 771 10.65 -24.87 -25.79
CA ILE A 771 10.61 -24.54 -24.36
C ILE A 771 11.32 -25.60 -23.51
N SER A 772 11.14 -26.91 -23.77
CA SER A 772 11.78 -27.96 -22.97
C SER A 772 13.30 -28.00 -23.17
N ARG A 773 13.79 -27.71 -24.38
CA ARG A 773 15.23 -27.61 -24.70
C ARG A 773 15.86 -26.45 -23.94
N ASP A 774 15.27 -25.26 -24.08
CA ASP A 774 15.81 -24.05 -23.47
C ASP A 774 15.76 -24.13 -21.94
N LEU A 775 14.71 -24.77 -21.40
CA LEU A 775 14.54 -24.93 -19.96
C LEU A 775 15.57 -25.89 -19.36
N ILE A 776 15.86 -27.04 -19.98
CA ILE A 776 16.86 -27.97 -19.44
C ILE A 776 18.28 -27.40 -19.56
N GLU A 777 18.58 -26.70 -20.64
CA GLU A 777 19.87 -26.04 -20.82
C GLU A 777 20.03 -24.90 -19.81
N SER A 778 18.96 -24.13 -19.54
CA SER A 778 18.94 -23.11 -18.50
C SER A 778 19.10 -23.73 -17.10
N ALA A 779 18.40 -24.83 -16.81
CA ALA A 779 18.51 -25.53 -15.54
C ALA A 779 19.95 -26.05 -15.30
N TYR A 780 20.60 -26.54 -16.35
CA TYR A 780 22.01 -26.95 -16.33
C TYR A 780 22.94 -25.75 -16.09
N LYS A 781 22.81 -24.66 -16.86
CA LYS A 781 23.64 -23.45 -16.71
C LYS A 781 23.49 -22.80 -15.34
N LEU A 782 22.27 -22.78 -14.80
CA LEU A 782 21.98 -22.26 -13.46
C LEU A 782 22.32 -23.27 -12.34
N ARG A 783 22.68 -24.52 -12.68
CA ARG A 783 22.90 -25.63 -11.76
C ARG A 783 21.74 -25.85 -10.77
N GLN A 784 20.51 -25.56 -11.22
CA GLN A 784 19.31 -25.66 -10.41
C GLN A 784 18.84 -27.12 -10.34
N LYS A 785 19.24 -27.82 -9.27
CA LYS A 785 19.01 -29.27 -9.07
C LYS A 785 17.55 -29.67 -9.31
N LEU A 786 16.62 -28.95 -8.68
CA LEU A 786 15.18 -29.27 -8.74
C LEU A 786 14.62 -29.14 -10.16
N LEU A 787 14.93 -28.02 -10.82
CA LEU A 787 14.47 -27.77 -12.18
C LEU A 787 15.05 -28.77 -13.16
N PHE A 788 16.33 -29.09 -13.02
CA PHE A 788 17.00 -30.05 -13.89
C PHE A 788 16.44 -31.47 -13.71
N ARG A 789 16.23 -31.91 -12.47
CA ARG A 789 15.59 -33.20 -12.15
C ARG A 789 14.22 -33.33 -12.81
N ASP A 790 13.37 -32.34 -12.61
CA ASP A 790 12.01 -32.37 -13.15
C ASP A 790 12.01 -32.35 -14.67
N CYS A 791 12.90 -31.57 -15.30
CA CYS A 791 13.06 -31.59 -16.76
C CYS A 791 13.50 -32.98 -17.26
N ILE A 792 14.47 -33.61 -16.59
CA ILE A 792 14.94 -34.96 -16.93
C ILE A 792 13.81 -35.98 -16.79
N ILE A 793 13.09 -35.97 -15.67
CA ILE A 793 11.97 -36.88 -15.40
C ILE A 793 10.87 -36.68 -16.44
N TYR A 794 10.54 -35.43 -16.78
CA TYR A 794 9.55 -35.12 -17.82
C TYR A 794 9.98 -35.65 -19.20
N ILE A 795 11.20 -35.35 -19.65
CA ILE A 795 11.71 -35.75 -20.98
C ILE A 795 11.87 -37.28 -21.07
N ALA A 796 12.38 -37.93 -20.03
CA ALA A 796 12.55 -39.38 -19.99
C ALA A 796 11.22 -40.13 -19.81
N GLY A 797 10.24 -39.50 -19.15
CA GLY A 797 8.90 -40.02 -18.94
C GLY A 797 8.08 -40.15 -20.22
N ASN A 798 8.43 -39.41 -21.28
CA ASN A 798 7.85 -39.55 -22.60
C ASN A 798 8.59 -40.62 -23.42
N VAL A 799 8.03 -41.84 -23.43
CA VAL A 799 8.67 -43.02 -24.03
C VAL A 799 8.99 -42.85 -25.53
N HIS A 800 8.20 -42.02 -26.24
CA HIS A 800 8.29 -41.83 -27.68
C HIS A 800 9.17 -40.64 -28.12
N GLN A 801 9.35 -39.61 -27.28
CA GLN A 801 9.97 -38.34 -27.71
C GLN A 801 11.44 -38.15 -27.30
N THR A 802 12.00 -38.95 -26.39
CA THR A 802 13.37 -38.75 -25.88
C THR A 802 14.44 -38.70 -26.99
N THR A 803 14.31 -39.52 -28.04
CA THR A 803 15.29 -39.58 -29.14
C THR A 803 15.24 -38.34 -30.03
N VAL A 804 14.03 -37.82 -30.30
CA VAL A 804 13.83 -36.59 -31.07
C VAL A 804 14.45 -35.40 -30.33
N PHE A 805 14.20 -35.32 -29.01
CA PHE A 805 14.75 -34.28 -28.16
C PHE A 805 16.28 -34.19 -28.20
N LEU A 806 16.98 -35.33 -28.11
CA LEU A 806 18.44 -35.35 -28.15
C LEU A 806 19.01 -34.88 -29.49
N HIS A 807 18.30 -35.08 -30.60
CA HIS A 807 18.76 -34.59 -31.91
C HIS A 807 18.81 -33.07 -32.00
N GLU A 808 17.97 -32.37 -31.22
CA GLU A 808 17.83 -30.91 -31.26
C GLU A 808 18.90 -30.17 -30.44
N ILE A 809 19.69 -30.85 -29.62
CA ILE A 809 20.77 -30.21 -28.83
C ILE A 809 22.04 -30.08 -29.68
N GLU A 810 22.54 -28.85 -29.80
CA GLU A 810 23.73 -28.52 -30.62
C GLU A 810 25.06 -28.76 -29.90
N ASN A 811 25.13 -28.49 -28.59
CA ASN A 811 26.36 -28.66 -27.82
C ASN A 811 26.68 -30.16 -27.64
N SER A 812 27.71 -30.65 -28.33
CA SER A 812 28.04 -32.07 -28.37
C SER A 812 28.43 -32.67 -27.02
N ILE A 813 29.12 -31.90 -26.17
CA ILE A 813 29.57 -32.35 -24.85
C ILE A 813 28.38 -32.45 -23.90
N PHE A 814 27.58 -31.38 -23.83
CA PHE A 814 26.36 -31.37 -23.02
C PHE A 814 25.36 -32.45 -23.47
N LYS A 815 25.18 -32.61 -24.78
CA LYS A 815 24.32 -33.64 -25.37
C LYS A 815 24.72 -35.05 -24.96
N GLN A 816 26.01 -35.38 -25.00
CA GLN A 816 26.47 -36.72 -24.63
C GLN A 816 26.24 -36.99 -23.13
N ALA A 817 26.56 -36.03 -22.28
CA ALA A 817 26.37 -36.15 -20.84
C ALA A 817 24.87 -36.26 -20.49
N LEU A 818 24.04 -35.41 -21.09
CA LEU A 818 22.59 -35.42 -20.94
C LEU A 818 21.97 -36.74 -21.42
N GLN A 819 22.46 -37.29 -22.53
CA GLN A 819 22.01 -38.57 -23.02
C GLN A 819 22.25 -39.69 -22.01
N GLN A 820 23.40 -39.71 -21.32
CA GLN A 820 23.66 -40.70 -20.27
C GLN A 820 22.69 -40.57 -19.12
N VAL A 821 22.44 -39.34 -18.64
CA VAL A 821 21.49 -39.10 -17.54
C VAL A 821 20.07 -39.50 -17.93
N LEU A 822 19.62 -39.13 -19.13
CA LEU A 822 18.30 -39.51 -19.64
C LEU A 822 18.16 -41.03 -19.74
N LEU A 823 19.19 -41.73 -20.20
CA LEU A 823 19.19 -43.20 -20.25
C LEU A 823 19.13 -43.82 -18.86
N THR A 824 19.89 -43.30 -17.89
CA THR A 824 19.85 -43.77 -16.50
C THR A 824 18.44 -43.64 -15.91
N VAL A 825 17.83 -42.46 -16.03
CA VAL A 825 16.47 -42.25 -15.50
C VAL A 825 15.46 -43.11 -16.26
N ARG A 826 15.57 -43.20 -17.59
CA ARG A 826 14.73 -44.06 -18.43
C ARG A 826 14.82 -45.54 -18.07
N ASN A 827 16.00 -46.04 -17.70
CA ASN A 827 16.16 -47.41 -17.24
C ASN A 827 15.42 -47.64 -15.91
N LYS A 828 15.54 -46.71 -14.94
CA LYS A 828 14.77 -46.77 -13.70
C LYS A 828 13.25 -46.75 -13.95
N PHE A 829 12.80 -45.91 -14.88
CA PHE A 829 11.41 -45.91 -15.34
C PHE A 829 10.98 -47.30 -15.84
N PHE A 830 11.78 -47.92 -16.71
CA PHE A 830 11.45 -49.25 -17.23
C PHE A 830 11.49 -50.33 -16.16
N GLU A 831 12.41 -50.27 -15.21
CA GLU A 831 12.47 -51.19 -14.07
C GLU A 831 11.17 -51.12 -13.24
N SER A 832 10.70 -49.92 -12.89
CA SER A 832 9.42 -49.75 -12.19
C SER A 832 8.22 -50.21 -13.04
N LEU A 833 8.24 -49.99 -14.35
CA LEU A 833 7.17 -50.47 -15.25
C LEU A 833 7.14 -52.00 -15.37
N VAL A 834 8.30 -52.66 -15.44
CA VAL A 834 8.41 -54.11 -15.49
C VAL A 834 8.00 -54.72 -14.16
N GLY A 835 8.47 -54.17 -13.03
CA GLY A 835 8.06 -54.60 -11.70
C GLY A 835 6.54 -54.49 -11.50
N ALA A 836 5.95 -53.39 -11.97
CA ALA A 836 4.50 -53.20 -11.96
C ALA A 836 3.76 -54.23 -12.82
N GLN A 837 4.29 -54.59 -14.00
CA GLN A 837 3.71 -55.63 -14.87
C GLN A 837 3.78 -57.02 -14.25
N GLU A 838 4.92 -57.37 -13.66
CA GLU A 838 5.12 -58.64 -12.95
C GLU A 838 4.17 -58.75 -11.76
N ALA A 839 4.06 -57.69 -10.95
CA ALA A 839 3.14 -57.64 -9.82
C ALA A 839 1.67 -57.76 -10.26
N MET A 840 1.26 -57.05 -11.31
CA MET A 840 -0.08 -57.20 -11.88
C MET A 840 -0.34 -58.64 -12.38
N HIS A 841 0.64 -59.25 -13.04
CA HIS A 841 0.51 -60.63 -13.52
C HIS A 841 0.33 -61.60 -12.35
N LEU A 842 1.13 -61.47 -11.29
CA LEU A 842 1.01 -62.30 -10.09
C LEU A 842 -0.39 -62.16 -9.47
N THR A 843 -0.85 -60.92 -9.27
CA THR A 843 -2.21 -60.61 -8.76
C THR A 843 -3.31 -61.20 -9.65
N ALA A 844 -3.11 -61.24 -10.96
CA ALA A 844 -4.07 -61.82 -11.90
C ALA A 844 -4.00 -63.36 -12.02
N SER A 845 -2.87 -63.98 -11.68
CA SER A 845 -2.63 -65.43 -11.86
C SER A 845 -3.26 -66.32 -10.78
N ASP A 846 -3.69 -65.73 -9.67
CA ASP A 846 -4.28 -66.40 -8.49
C ASP A 846 -5.73 -66.89 -8.72
N ASP A 847 -5.98 -67.64 -9.80
CA ASP A 847 -7.30 -68.14 -10.26
C ASP A 847 -8.39 -67.04 -10.44
N ASN A 848 -7.99 -65.77 -10.46
CA ASN A 848 -8.88 -64.62 -10.58
C ASN A 848 -9.21 -64.29 -12.05
N VAL A 849 -9.94 -65.19 -12.71
CA VAL A 849 -10.55 -64.97 -14.04
C VAL A 849 -11.21 -63.57 -14.18
N PRO A 850 -11.86 -62.99 -13.14
CA PRO A 850 -12.41 -61.63 -13.23
C PRO A 850 -11.35 -60.53 -13.48
N LEU A 851 -10.16 -60.62 -12.90
CA LEU A 851 -9.11 -59.59 -13.02
C LEU A 851 -8.49 -59.57 -14.42
N PHE A 852 -8.28 -60.74 -15.01
CA PHE A 852 -7.83 -60.84 -16.40
C PHE A 852 -8.85 -60.21 -17.36
N LYS A 853 -10.15 -60.44 -17.12
CA LYS A 853 -11.22 -59.82 -17.90
C LYS A 853 -11.22 -58.29 -17.75
N ILE A 854 -11.04 -57.77 -16.54
CA ILE A 854 -10.94 -56.32 -16.29
C ILE A 854 -9.75 -55.72 -17.05
N THR A 855 -8.58 -56.36 -16.97
CA THR A 855 -7.36 -55.91 -17.65
C THR A 855 -7.55 -55.86 -19.17
N LYS A 856 -8.14 -56.91 -19.74
CA LYS A 856 -8.48 -56.97 -21.17
C LYS A 856 -9.50 -55.90 -21.56
N ASP A 857 -10.56 -55.71 -20.78
CA ASP A 857 -11.58 -54.69 -21.03
C ASP A 857 -10.97 -53.28 -21.02
N VAL A 858 -10.08 -52.99 -20.06
CA VAL A 858 -9.39 -51.68 -19.96
C VAL A 858 -8.46 -51.48 -21.16
N SER A 859 -7.70 -52.51 -21.55
CA SER A 859 -6.81 -52.47 -22.72
C SER A 859 -7.58 -52.17 -24.02
N MET A 860 -8.72 -52.83 -24.24
CA MET A 860 -9.59 -52.57 -25.40
C MET A 860 -10.08 -51.11 -25.42
N LYS A 861 -10.58 -50.61 -24.29
CA LYS A 861 -11.08 -49.22 -24.18
C LYS A 861 -10.02 -48.14 -24.38
N VAL A 862 -8.77 -48.41 -24.00
CA VAL A 862 -7.65 -47.49 -24.27
C VAL A 862 -7.33 -47.50 -25.77
N SER A 863 -7.38 -48.68 -26.40
CA SER A 863 -7.05 -48.84 -27.82
C SER A 863 -8.08 -48.24 -28.78
N GLU A 864 -9.32 -48.01 -28.34
CA GLU A 864 -10.39 -47.37 -29.13
C GLU A 864 -10.06 -45.94 -29.60
N HIS A 865 -9.11 -45.25 -28.94
CA HIS A 865 -8.74 -43.86 -29.22
C HIS A 865 -7.59 -43.72 -30.23
N GLY A 866 -7.19 -44.82 -30.90
CA GLY A 866 -6.23 -44.82 -32.02
C GLY A 866 -4.75 -44.88 -31.63
N ASN A 867 -4.38 -44.41 -30.44
CA ASN A 867 -3.02 -44.54 -29.87
C ASN A 867 -3.10 -45.19 -28.49
N PHE A 868 -2.43 -46.33 -28.31
CA PHE A 868 -2.37 -46.98 -26.99
C PHE A 868 -1.38 -46.24 -26.10
N SER A 869 -1.88 -45.52 -25.10
CA SER A 869 -1.06 -44.87 -24.08
C SER A 869 -0.91 -45.77 -22.85
N GLN A 870 0.32 -46.13 -22.50
CA GLN A 870 0.59 -47.01 -21.36
C GLN A 870 0.26 -46.36 -20.00
N PRO A 871 0.56 -45.06 -19.74
CA PRO A 871 0.05 -44.35 -18.57
C PRO A 871 -1.48 -44.38 -18.48
N GLU A 872 -2.13 -44.23 -19.64
CA GLU A 872 -3.58 -44.29 -19.78
C GLU A 872 -4.18 -45.58 -19.23
N PHE A 873 -3.57 -46.69 -19.68
CA PHE A 873 -3.95 -48.04 -19.33
C PHE A 873 -3.81 -48.30 -17.83
N TYR A 874 -2.65 -47.98 -17.23
CA TYR A 874 -2.43 -48.21 -15.80
C TYR A 874 -3.37 -47.39 -14.92
N ARG A 875 -3.62 -46.12 -15.25
CA ARG A 875 -4.55 -45.29 -14.47
C ARG A 875 -5.99 -45.77 -14.56
N LYS A 876 -6.46 -46.16 -15.74
CA LYS A 876 -7.81 -46.75 -15.90
C LYS A 876 -7.92 -48.08 -15.14
N LEU A 877 -6.82 -48.82 -15.01
CA LEU A 877 -6.80 -50.08 -14.28
C LEU A 877 -6.93 -49.85 -12.77
N VAL A 878 -6.14 -48.95 -12.18
CA VAL A 878 -6.24 -48.58 -10.75
C VAL A 878 -7.63 -48.04 -10.41
N ASN A 879 -8.20 -47.17 -11.25
CA ASN A 879 -9.53 -46.60 -11.02
C ASN A 879 -10.66 -47.63 -11.06
N ARG A 880 -10.44 -48.78 -11.72
CA ARG A 880 -11.45 -49.82 -11.91
C ARG A 880 -11.34 -50.94 -10.89
N GLU A 881 -10.14 -51.16 -10.34
CA GLU A 881 -9.87 -52.26 -9.41
C GLU A 881 -8.74 -51.90 -8.44
N GLU A 882 -9.10 -51.78 -7.16
CA GLU A 882 -8.21 -51.35 -6.08
C GLU A 882 -7.07 -52.34 -5.83
N LYS A 883 -7.25 -53.63 -6.16
CA LYS A 883 -6.20 -54.65 -6.02
C LYS A 883 -4.94 -54.36 -6.86
N PHE A 884 -5.05 -53.53 -7.91
CA PHE A 884 -3.89 -53.10 -8.69
C PHE A 884 -3.24 -51.82 -8.16
N ALA A 885 -3.85 -51.13 -7.19
CA ALA A 885 -3.34 -49.86 -6.69
C ALA A 885 -1.93 -50.00 -6.11
N GLU A 886 -1.71 -50.98 -5.22
CA GLU A 886 -0.40 -51.24 -4.61
C GLU A 886 0.65 -51.66 -5.67
N SER A 887 0.27 -52.52 -6.62
CA SER A 887 1.16 -52.98 -7.69
C SER A 887 1.55 -51.88 -8.69
N LEU A 888 0.70 -50.85 -8.85
CA LEU A 888 0.91 -49.76 -9.80
C LEU A 888 1.34 -48.45 -9.14
N GLU A 889 1.38 -48.38 -7.81
CA GLU A 889 1.68 -47.17 -7.06
C GLU A 889 3.06 -46.63 -7.43
N GLU A 890 4.07 -47.50 -7.51
CA GLU A 890 5.42 -47.11 -7.88
C GLU A 890 5.48 -46.58 -9.31
N ALA A 891 4.88 -47.27 -10.28
CA ALA A 891 4.85 -46.85 -11.69
C ALA A 891 4.05 -45.56 -11.94
N LEU A 892 3.03 -45.30 -11.12
CA LEU A 892 2.20 -44.08 -11.18
C LEU A 892 2.64 -43.00 -10.18
N SER A 893 3.74 -43.23 -9.46
CA SER A 893 4.28 -42.27 -8.51
C SER A 893 4.69 -40.96 -9.19
N ARG A 894 4.67 -39.89 -8.40
CA ARG A 894 4.94 -38.52 -8.86
C ARG A 894 6.23 -38.04 -8.23
N ASN A 895 7.33 -38.14 -8.96
CA ASN A 895 8.62 -37.65 -8.49
C ASN A 895 8.96 -36.24 -8.99
N LEU A 896 8.03 -35.58 -9.69
CA LEU A 896 8.14 -34.15 -10.01
C LEU A 896 7.92 -33.32 -8.74
N GLN A 897 8.86 -32.42 -8.45
CA GLN A 897 8.85 -31.62 -7.22
C GLN A 897 8.32 -30.19 -7.43
N LEU A 898 8.52 -29.64 -8.62
CA LEU A 898 8.06 -28.29 -8.99
C LEU A 898 6.60 -28.28 -9.43
N ASP A 899 6.15 -29.32 -10.16
CA ASP A 899 4.75 -29.53 -10.50
C ASP A 899 4.17 -30.72 -9.73
N SER A 900 3.79 -30.48 -8.47
CA SER A 900 3.15 -31.50 -7.63
C SER A 900 1.75 -31.90 -8.10
N SER A 901 1.16 -31.12 -9.01
CA SER A 901 -0.13 -31.41 -9.61
C SER A 901 -0.02 -32.36 -10.80
N ALA A 902 1.17 -32.48 -11.40
CA ALA A 902 1.43 -33.36 -12.52
C ALA A 902 1.15 -34.81 -12.14
N MET A 903 0.18 -35.42 -12.80
CA MET A 903 -0.12 -36.83 -12.66
C MET A 903 -0.08 -37.47 -14.04
N ALA A 904 0.58 -38.64 -14.16
CA ALA A 904 0.65 -39.40 -15.41
C ALA A 904 -0.72 -39.57 -16.11
N ARG A 905 -1.01 -38.83 -17.20
CA ARG A 905 -2.32 -38.76 -17.89
C ARG A 905 -3.41 -37.87 -17.28
N VAL A 906 -3.06 -36.78 -16.61
CA VAL A 906 -3.99 -35.67 -16.30
C VAL A 906 -3.53 -34.43 -17.06
N GLY A 907 -4.43 -33.81 -17.82
CA GLY A 907 -4.13 -32.63 -18.64
C GLY A 907 -3.14 -32.94 -19.76
N ASP A 908 -2.15 -32.08 -19.97
CA ASP A 908 -1.16 -32.16 -21.05
C ASP A 908 -0.13 -33.30 -20.89
N TYR A 909 -0.29 -34.14 -19.85
CA TYR A 909 0.65 -35.22 -19.49
C TYR A 909 0.16 -36.62 -19.92
N GLU A 910 -0.64 -36.72 -20.97
CA GLU A 910 -1.30 -37.97 -21.44
C GLU A 910 -0.33 -39.14 -21.66
N ASP A 911 0.88 -38.86 -22.13
CA ASP A 911 1.88 -39.87 -22.50
C ASP A 911 3.12 -39.92 -21.60
N HIS A 912 3.01 -39.41 -20.37
CA HIS A 912 4.17 -39.28 -19.47
C HIS A 912 4.04 -40.16 -18.23
N PHE A 913 5.14 -40.82 -17.86
CA PHE A 913 5.35 -41.35 -16.51
C PHE A 913 6.25 -40.40 -15.71
N PHE A 914 6.05 -40.35 -14.39
CA PHE A 914 6.81 -39.47 -13.49
C PHE A 914 7.48 -40.21 -12.32
N CYS A 915 7.57 -41.54 -12.39
CA CYS A 915 8.19 -42.40 -11.36
C CYS A 915 9.72 -42.48 -11.43
N GLY A 916 10.36 -41.82 -12.38
CA GLY A 916 11.81 -41.78 -12.49
C GLY A 916 12.44 -41.01 -11.34
N SER A 917 13.66 -41.37 -10.96
CA SER A 917 14.41 -40.68 -9.91
C SER A 917 15.84 -40.41 -10.35
N LEU A 918 16.37 -39.25 -9.94
CA LEU A 918 17.72 -38.80 -10.25
C LEU A 918 18.41 -38.35 -8.97
N SER A 919 19.46 -39.07 -8.55
CA SER A 919 20.22 -38.74 -7.33
C SER A 919 21.15 -37.55 -7.54
N ASP A 920 21.78 -37.05 -6.48
CA ASP A 920 22.70 -35.90 -6.58
C ASP A 920 24.00 -36.28 -7.32
N GLU A 921 24.40 -37.56 -7.25
CA GLU A 921 25.58 -38.12 -7.91
C GLU A 921 25.39 -38.30 -9.42
N GLU A 922 24.15 -38.32 -9.88
CA GLU A 922 23.78 -38.48 -11.29
C GLU A 922 23.60 -37.13 -12.00
N LEU A 923 23.79 -36.00 -11.30
CA LEU A 923 23.75 -34.68 -11.91
C LEU A 923 24.99 -34.45 -12.78
N LEU A 924 24.83 -33.60 -13.81
CA LEU A 924 25.90 -33.31 -14.78
C LEU A 924 26.99 -32.36 -14.25
N TRP A 925 26.92 -31.98 -12.98
CA TRP A 925 27.85 -31.06 -12.33
C TRP A 925 28.09 -31.49 -10.88
N ASP A 926 29.25 -31.10 -10.36
CA ASP A 926 29.56 -31.30 -8.94
C ASP A 926 28.69 -30.39 -8.09
N THR A 927 27.90 -30.97 -7.20
CA THR A 927 27.00 -30.22 -6.32
C THR A 927 27.72 -29.48 -5.19
N THR A 928 29.01 -29.76 -4.98
CA THR A 928 29.86 -29.10 -4.00
C THR A 928 30.61 -27.90 -4.56
N GLU A 929 30.62 -27.74 -5.89
CA GLU A 929 31.27 -26.61 -6.56
C GLU A 929 30.42 -25.33 -6.40
N THR A 930 31.00 -24.32 -5.77
CA THR A 930 30.33 -23.06 -5.40
C THR A 930 30.68 -21.89 -6.32
N ASP A 931 31.61 -22.08 -7.25
CA ASP A 931 32.05 -21.09 -8.24
C ASP A 931 31.95 -21.74 -9.62
N TRP A 932 31.12 -21.20 -10.53
CA TRP A 932 30.82 -21.83 -11.82
C TRP A 932 30.56 -20.85 -12.96
#